data_AF-A0AAW7Z406-F1
#
_entry.id   AF-A0AAW7Z406-F1
#
_cell.length_a   1.000
_cell.length_b   1.000
_cell.length_c   1.000
_cell.angle_alpha   90.00
_cell.angle_beta   90.00
_cell.angle_gamma   90.00
#
_symmetry.space_group_name_H-M   'P 1'
#
loop_
_entity.id
_entity.type
_entity.pdbx_description
1 polymer ?
#
loop_
_entity_poly.entity_id
_entity_poly.type
_entity_poly.pdbx_seq_one_letter_code
_entity_poly.pdbx_strand_id
1 'polypeptide(L)'
;MKKQYTSYQETMAFLEQAQEKYPELIRVHSIGTTWEGRPIMMATLSANIETADSKPALLFTGTIHAREWIGNELAIKFIDNVLTNIDHNPSIQQALSRNTLYMVPCLNPDGFEYSRTHFSFWRKNRRDNGDGTFGVDLNRNFGVRFKRSADTTVNTYSGPAAFSEPETAAIRDFVLTHKNITIALDYHSQGNVFFPAHKFNHESEIEGTDLNVLCANMNREIHKVTGRQYGIHRGKPPTNLINGSGREYYYSLGIISAVVEVGTRNIPDYMANMSQSVDENVPAVLYALSEAKNYSDEAPARVDNFTIESVGVYEATLCWDYPESDDIYFELYRSETVKSPCREDNLIAIIGKHTFTDVQLKSGQKYFYNIRAVNKVTDTKSPFSPEIKLKTQLSEDEYFRGLFPSKRDIGYVGQYTLEKNRDHFGYNSLFVGVNKRRGICYGVIAFNMENLPEDARIKNASFSLYPMNRVNAKVENFGEWTVSILDPSEISDITDFNQIHQAKPIQTLGDEIRSDKLTQGIWSHWDLNVAERRIIRKSIKNGTLLLRVEGPRKLPLGADSQMMQFDIGYGKFGSGIHYRPNLEVIYTLPSKQVELTPSSINTVSKAEVKQNELQSGFDKNGDVVYGQMTFLTENLPDPKKTVITEAYLTMSNENALPTSQDIRFTIELAGLEDLDYQSVKNREKKEFIGYEVSNAQLKDKNSHNFIFDSYCREALEEMHAKHVPFHFVVRSTSSSAEKNMLVNWHDLHSNQVCKLVIKYIERRKEPLPAPANLSVTLENRQVKLSWSNPKHADLVGAFVVRNRFHSPRSPLDGVKLYAGSDEYTYDNFGNPNVEKYYSVFAYDDVPNYSAPVSVYYSSEEVIPVEEEKYEKQEEEDDDEPLID
;
A
#
# COMPACT_ATOMS: atom_id res chain seq x y z
N MET A 1 3.75 29.86 -30.31
CA MET A 1 4.40 28.84 -29.48
C MET A 1 5.77 29.28 -28.99
N LYS A 2 6.87 29.23 -29.77
CA LYS A 2 8.22 29.53 -29.23
C LYS A 2 8.41 30.93 -28.61
N LYS A 3 7.75 31.96 -29.14
CA LYS A 3 7.78 33.34 -28.60
C LYS A 3 7.13 33.51 -27.22
N GLN A 4 6.34 32.54 -26.76
CA GLN A 4 5.70 32.58 -25.43
C GLN A 4 6.62 32.08 -24.32
N TYR A 5 7.68 31.37 -24.69
CA TYR A 5 8.70 30.88 -23.78
C TYR A 5 9.81 31.92 -23.63
N THR A 6 10.36 32.04 -22.43
CA THR A 6 11.46 32.93 -22.06
C THR A 6 12.75 32.48 -22.74
N SER A 7 13.49 33.42 -23.34
CA SER A 7 14.84 33.20 -23.85
C SER A 7 15.88 33.24 -22.73
N TYR A 8 17.09 32.77 -23.00
CA TYR A 8 18.18 32.83 -22.03
C TYR A 8 18.59 34.28 -21.74
N GLN A 9 18.53 35.16 -22.74
CA GLN A 9 18.78 36.59 -22.54
C GLN A 9 17.74 37.22 -21.60
N GLU A 10 16.46 36.91 -21.78
CA GLU A 10 15.39 37.38 -20.88
C GLU A 10 15.55 36.77 -19.48
N THR A 11 16.02 35.52 -19.38
CA THR A 11 16.33 34.86 -18.11
C THR A 11 17.45 35.60 -17.36
N MET A 12 18.55 35.94 -18.02
CA MET A 12 19.64 36.71 -17.42
C MET A 12 19.17 38.08 -16.95
N ALA A 13 18.42 38.80 -17.80
CA ALA A 13 17.87 40.11 -17.45
C ALA A 13 16.91 40.05 -16.25
N PHE A 14 16.11 38.99 -16.14
CA PHE A 14 15.25 38.76 -14.98
C PHE A 14 16.08 38.54 -13.69
N LEU A 15 17.12 37.72 -13.75
CA LEU A 15 17.98 37.45 -12.59
C LEU A 15 18.74 38.69 -12.12
N GLU A 16 19.26 39.49 -13.05
CA GLU A 16 19.92 40.76 -12.75
C GLU A 16 18.95 41.73 -12.04
N GLN A 17 17.74 41.90 -12.59
CA GLN A 17 16.69 42.74 -11.97
C GLN A 17 16.27 42.22 -10.59
N ALA A 18 16.19 40.90 -10.42
CA ALA A 18 15.85 40.29 -9.14
C ALA A 18 16.92 40.57 -8.08
N GLN A 19 18.20 40.47 -8.43
CA GLN A 19 19.30 40.82 -7.53
C GLN A 19 19.31 42.31 -7.17
N GLU A 20 19.11 43.19 -8.15
CA GLU A 20 19.06 44.65 -7.90
C GLU A 20 17.91 45.03 -6.95
N LYS A 21 16.76 44.36 -7.08
CA LYS A 21 15.58 44.65 -6.29
C LYS A 21 15.60 44.03 -4.89
N TYR A 22 16.23 42.86 -4.73
CA TYR A 22 16.24 42.08 -3.48
C TYR A 22 17.66 41.63 -3.07
N PRO A 23 18.63 42.55 -2.92
CA PRO A 23 20.04 42.19 -2.74
C PRO A 23 20.34 41.38 -1.48
N GLU A 24 19.51 41.50 -0.44
CA GLU A 24 19.66 40.77 0.82
C GLU A 24 19.14 39.32 0.76
N LEU A 25 18.34 38.99 -0.27
CA LEU A 25 17.66 37.70 -0.40
C LEU A 25 18.19 36.83 -1.54
N ILE A 26 18.79 37.44 -2.57
CA ILE A 26 19.26 36.74 -3.76
C ILE A 26 20.65 37.23 -4.21
N ARG A 27 21.53 36.27 -4.49
CA ARG A 27 22.84 36.48 -5.11
C ARG A 27 22.92 35.73 -6.43
N VAL A 28 23.23 36.43 -7.50
CA VAL A 28 23.32 35.93 -8.86
C VAL A 28 24.77 35.98 -9.32
N HIS A 29 25.31 34.84 -9.76
CA HIS A 29 26.66 34.75 -10.29
C HIS A 29 26.77 33.67 -11.35
N SER A 30 27.83 33.72 -12.14
CA SER A 30 28.14 32.66 -13.09
C SER A 30 29.00 31.58 -12.43
N ILE A 31 28.64 30.31 -12.63
CA ILE A 31 29.42 29.15 -12.15
C ILE A 31 30.39 28.60 -13.22
N GLY A 32 30.32 29.11 -14.45
CA GLY A 32 31.14 28.66 -15.57
C GLY A 32 30.71 29.26 -16.90
N THR A 33 31.37 28.91 -17.99
CA THR A 33 31.10 29.44 -19.33
C THR A 33 30.97 28.31 -20.33
N THR A 34 29.95 28.35 -21.18
CA THR A 34 29.66 27.31 -22.19
C THR A 34 30.63 27.35 -23.38
N TRP A 35 30.52 26.38 -24.30
CA TRP A 35 31.33 26.32 -25.53
C TRP A 35 31.15 27.53 -26.45
N GLU A 36 29.95 28.10 -26.53
CA GLU A 36 29.66 29.30 -27.33
C GLU A 36 29.81 30.60 -26.51
N GLY A 37 30.40 30.54 -25.30
CA GLY A 37 30.76 31.71 -24.51
C GLY A 37 29.64 32.32 -23.66
N ARG A 38 28.54 31.60 -23.44
CA ARG A 38 27.46 32.07 -22.55
C ARG A 38 27.80 31.78 -21.08
N PRO A 39 27.55 32.70 -20.15
CA PRO A 39 27.72 32.41 -18.73
C PRO A 39 26.66 31.39 -18.30
N ILE A 40 27.02 30.49 -17.38
CA ILE A 40 26.08 29.56 -16.74
C ILE A 40 25.65 30.21 -15.43
N MET A 41 24.46 30.81 -15.42
CA MET A 41 23.96 31.59 -14.29
C MET A 41 23.37 30.72 -13.18
N MET A 42 23.67 31.09 -11.94
CA MET A 42 23.07 30.56 -10.72
C MET A 42 22.48 31.68 -9.87
N ALA A 43 21.29 31.46 -9.32
CA ALA A 43 20.68 32.25 -8.27
C ALA A 43 20.78 31.51 -6.94
N THR A 44 21.38 32.15 -5.93
CA THR A 44 21.37 31.70 -4.53
C THR A 44 20.30 32.48 -3.79
N LEU A 45 19.35 31.80 -3.14
CA LEU A 45 18.31 32.44 -2.33
C LEU A 45 18.41 31.98 -0.87
N SER A 46 18.34 32.94 0.06
CA SER A 46 18.30 32.68 1.50
C SER A 46 17.68 33.88 2.22
N ALA A 47 17.14 33.68 3.43
CA ALA A 47 16.67 34.81 4.25
C ALA A 47 17.82 35.70 4.76
N ASN A 48 19.06 35.21 4.70
CA ASN A 48 20.27 35.98 4.93
C ASN A 48 21.37 35.45 4.00
N ILE A 49 21.63 36.21 2.93
CA ILE A 49 22.52 35.79 1.84
C ILE A 49 23.98 35.58 2.27
N GLU A 50 24.45 36.30 3.28
CA GLU A 50 25.83 36.18 3.80
C GLU A 50 26.09 34.84 4.48
N THR A 51 25.04 34.22 5.02
CA THR A 51 25.09 32.91 5.70
C THR A 51 24.53 31.79 4.82
N ALA A 52 24.28 32.05 3.54
CA ALA A 52 23.62 31.09 2.66
C ALA A 52 24.42 29.77 2.57
N ASP A 53 25.74 29.85 2.49
CA ASP A 53 26.61 28.70 2.26
C ASP A 53 26.88 27.83 3.51
N SER A 54 26.43 28.28 4.69
CA SER A 54 26.48 27.50 5.92
C SER A 54 25.17 26.76 6.24
N LYS A 55 24.06 27.13 5.59
CA LYS A 55 22.75 26.51 5.84
C LYS A 55 22.56 25.27 4.95
N PRO A 56 21.84 24.25 5.41
CA PRO A 56 21.41 23.14 4.56
C PRO A 56 20.75 23.63 3.28
N ALA A 57 21.04 23.01 2.14
CA ALA A 57 20.66 23.56 0.85
C ALA A 57 20.00 22.55 -0.10
N LEU A 58 19.08 23.07 -0.90
CA LEU A 58 18.54 22.41 -2.07
C LEU A 58 19.24 22.95 -3.33
N LEU A 59 19.76 22.05 -4.17
CA LEU A 59 20.22 22.34 -5.52
C LEU A 59 19.11 22.04 -6.53
N PHE A 60 18.74 23.05 -7.32
CA PHE A 60 17.87 22.90 -8.48
C PHE A 60 18.70 23.05 -9.76
N THR A 61 18.62 22.08 -10.66
CA THR A 61 19.17 22.16 -12.02
C THR A 61 18.04 22.08 -13.04
N GLY A 62 17.91 23.09 -13.89
CA GLY A 62 16.96 23.11 -14.99
C GLY A 62 17.63 22.97 -16.35
N THR A 63 16.89 22.41 -17.32
CA THR A 63 17.22 22.50 -18.76
C THR A 63 18.64 22.02 -19.09
N ILE A 64 19.07 20.91 -18.49
CA ILE A 64 20.32 20.24 -18.87
C ILE A 64 20.22 19.66 -20.30
N HIS A 65 19.02 19.20 -20.70
CA HIS A 65 18.71 18.93 -22.09
C HIS A 65 18.04 20.15 -22.74
N ALA A 66 18.58 20.54 -23.89
CA ALA A 66 18.21 21.75 -24.62
C ALA A 66 16.70 21.93 -24.92
N ARG A 67 16.03 20.86 -25.34
CA ARG A 67 14.60 20.87 -25.73
C ARG A 67 13.61 20.83 -24.56
N GLU A 68 14.06 20.68 -23.33
CA GLU A 68 13.23 20.45 -22.14
C GLU A 68 13.06 21.77 -21.38
N TRP A 69 12.29 22.70 -21.96
CA TRP A 69 12.26 24.12 -21.56
C TRP A 69 11.64 24.39 -20.19
N ILE A 70 10.96 23.40 -19.61
CA ILE A 70 10.28 23.52 -18.31
C ILE A 70 11.22 23.96 -17.18
N GLY A 71 12.46 23.46 -17.14
CA GLY A 71 13.38 23.75 -16.03
C GLY A 71 13.68 25.24 -15.91
N ASN A 72 13.85 25.93 -17.04
CA ASN A 72 14.10 27.36 -17.10
C ASN A 72 12.85 28.17 -16.70
N GLU A 73 11.69 27.85 -17.26
CA GLU A 73 10.43 28.54 -16.94
C GLU A 73 10.05 28.40 -15.46
N LEU A 74 10.20 27.18 -14.91
CA LEU A 74 9.92 26.90 -13.50
C LEU A 74 10.87 27.68 -12.59
N ALA A 75 12.15 27.73 -12.89
CA ALA A 75 13.11 28.46 -12.08
C ALA A 75 12.79 29.96 -12.01
N ILE A 76 12.50 30.59 -13.16
CA ILE A 76 12.10 32.00 -13.20
C ILE A 76 10.84 32.23 -12.37
N LYS A 77 9.81 31.41 -12.58
CA LYS A 77 8.54 31.57 -11.88
C LYS A 77 8.65 31.31 -10.38
N PHE A 78 9.48 30.35 -9.98
CA PHE A 78 9.75 30.04 -8.58
C PHE A 78 10.48 31.19 -7.88
N ILE A 79 11.54 31.72 -8.48
CA ILE A 79 12.29 32.88 -7.95
C ILE A 79 11.37 34.09 -7.79
N ASP A 80 10.56 34.40 -8.82
CA ASP A 80 9.57 35.47 -8.77
C ASP A 80 8.57 35.25 -7.62
N ASN A 81 8.02 34.04 -7.51
CA ASN A 81 7.07 33.69 -6.44
C ASN A 81 7.68 33.86 -5.05
N VAL A 82 8.91 33.37 -4.84
CA VAL A 82 9.61 33.51 -3.57
C VAL A 82 9.83 34.97 -3.21
N LEU A 83 10.45 35.74 -4.10
CA LEU A 83 10.84 37.11 -3.80
C LEU A 83 9.63 38.05 -3.64
N THR A 84 8.55 37.83 -4.39
CA THR A 84 7.35 38.68 -4.30
C THR A 84 6.43 38.35 -3.12
N ASN A 85 6.53 37.13 -2.57
CA ASN A 85 5.63 36.67 -1.50
C ASN A 85 6.33 36.41 -0.16
N ILE A 86 7.66 36.61 -0.05
CA ILE A 86 8.42 36.36 1.17
C ILE A 86 7.85 37.08 2.39
N ASP A 87 7.36 38.31 2.25
CA ASP A 87 6.83 39.09 3.38
C ASP A 87 5.45 38.62 3.86
N HIS A 88 4.76 37.77 3.08
CA HIS A 88 3.38 37.38 3.32
C HIS A 88 3.17 35.87 3.48
N ASN A 89 4.12 35.04 3.04
CA ASN A 89 3.99 33.58 3.04
C ASN A 89 4.89 32.93 4.11
N PRO A 90 4.32 32.46 5.25
CA PRO A 90 5.08 31.84 6.33
C PRO A 90 5.89 30.62 5.89
N SER A 91 5.40 29.84 4.93
CA SER A 91 6.10 28.66 4.44
C SER A 91 7.40 29.03 3.70
N ILE A 92 7.39 30.14 2.96
CA ILE A 92 8.60 30.65 2.28
C ILE A 92 9.59 31.21 3.31
N GLN A 93 9.09 31.98 4.29
CA GLN A 93 9.92 32.51 5.38
C GLN A 93 10.59 31.37 6.16
N GLN A 94 9.81 30.37 6.57
CA GLN A 94 10.33 29.22 7.30
C GLN A 94 11.36 28.45 6.47
N ALA A 95 11.07 28.18 5.19
CA ALA A 95 11.98 27.49 4.30
C ALA A 95 13.32 28.23 4.15
N LEU A 96 13.31 29.53 3.84
CA LEU A 96 14.55 30.31 3.62
C LEU A 96 15.27 30.73 4.91
N SER A 97 14.58 30.74 6.05
CA SER A 97 15.22 31.03 7.34
C SER A 97 16.28 29.98 7.68
N ARG A 98 15.96 28.70 7.42
CA ARG A 98 16.78 27.54 7.77
C ARG A 98 17.50 26.87 6.61
N ASN A 99 17.09 27.15 5.37
CA ASN A 99 17.64 26.52 4.19
C ASN A 99 18.13 27.55 3.18
N THR A 100 18.98 27.10 2.27
CA THR A 100 19.44 27.84 1.11
C THR A 100 18.97 27.15 -0.17
N LEU A 101 18.59 27.93 -1.17
CA LEU A 101 18.30 27.43 -2.51
C LEU A 101 19.42 27.84 -3.46
N TYR A 102 20.11 26.87 -4.04
CA TYR A 102 20.96 27.07 -5.20
C TYR A 102 20.19 26.69 -6.45
N MET A 103 19.90 27.64 -7.32
CA MET A 103 19.07 27.41 -8.50
C MET A 103 19.82 27.78 -9.77
N VAL A 104 20.07 26.79 -10.63
CA VAL A 104 20.60 26.94 -11.98
C VAL A 104 19.45 26.79 -12.98
N PRO A 105 18.87 27.89 -13.51
CA PRO A 105 17.69 27.80 -14.38
C PRO A 105 17.92 27.02 -15.67
N CYS A 106 19.10 27.18 -16.26
CA CYS A 106 19.50 26.51 -17.49
C CYS A 106 20.99 26.14 -17.43
N LEU A 107 21.27 24.84 -17.25
CA LEU A 107 22.63 24.31 -17.26
C LEU A 107 23.22 24.21 -18.68
N ASN A 108 22.37 24.16 -19.73
CA ASN A 108 22.78 24.10 -21.14
C ASN A 108 22.30 25.31 -21.96
N PRO A 109 22.79 26.54 -21.70
CA PRO A 109 22.36 27.75 -22.41
C PRO A 109 22.48 27.66 -23.93
N ASP A 110 23.59 27.14 -24.44
CA ASP A 110 23.85 27.06 -25.89
C ASP A 110 22.85 26.14 -26.59
N GLY A 111 22.67 24.94 -26.02
CA GLY A 111 21.72 23.98 -26.55
C GLY A 111 20.29 24.51 -26.47
N PHE A 112 19.91 25.11 -25.34
CA PHE A 112 18.60 25.71 -25.13
C PHE A 112 18.27 26.76 -26.21
N GLU A 113 19.17 27.72 -26.43
CA GLU A 113 18.99 28.74 -27.48
C GLU A 113 18.92 28.13 -28.88
N TYR A 114 19.77 27.15 -29.18
CA TYR A 114 19.73 26.44 -30.45
C TYR A 114 18.38 25.72 -30.67
N SER A 115 17.80 25.13 -29.62
CA SER A 115 16.49 24.48 -29.70
C SER A 115 15.36 25.48 -29.96
N ARG A 116 15.43 26.67 -29.34
CA ARG A 116 14.46 27.74 -29.55
C ARG A 116 14.55 28.31 -30.96
N THR A 117 15.74 28.58 -31.47
CA THR A 117 15.93 29.38 -32.69
C THR A 117 16.12 28.54 -33.96
N HIS A 118 16.71 27.35 -33.86
CA HIS A 118 17.09 26.53 -35.02
C HIS A 118 16.36 25.18 -35.05
N PHE A 119 16.60 24.30 -34.09
CA PHE A 119 16.06 22.92 -34.11
C PHE A 119 15.43 22.51 -32.78
N SER A 120 14.10 22.58 -32.69
CA SER A 120 13.32 22.36 -31.46
C SER A 120 13.56 21.02 -30.75
N PHE A 121 14.03 19.99 -31.45
CA PHE A 121 14.28 18.67 -30.86
C PHE A 121 15.75 18.44 -30.48
N TRP A 122 16.60 19.46 -30.58
CA TRP A 122 17.99 19.41 -30.12
C TRP A 122 18.04 19.09 -28.62
N ARG A 123 18.93 18.18 -28.22
CA ARG A 123 19.01 17.68 -26.84
C ARG A 123 20.33 18.02 -26.16
N LYS A 124 21.44 17.82 -26.89
CA LYS A 124 22.82 17.91 -26.40
C LYS A 124 23.25 19.36 -26.14
N ASN A 125 24.46 19.58 -25.63
CA ASN A 125 25.10 20.91 -25.70
C ASN A 125 25.54 21.26 -27.15
N ARG A 126 26.35 22.28 -27.33
CA ARG A 126 26.79 22.78 -28.66
C ARG A 126 28.28 22.63 -28.95
N ARG A 127 28.98 21.74 -28.23
CA ARG A 127 30.36 21.37 -28.53
C ARG A 127 30.57 21.02 -30.01
N ASP A 128 31.60 21.57 -30.65
CA ASP A 128 32.10 21.04 -31.93
C ASP A 128 32.97 19.81 -31.65
N ASN A 129 32.60 18.67 -32.23
CA ASN A 129 33.33 17.41 -32.03
C ASN A 129 34.51 17.25 -33.02
N GLY A 130 34.68 18.16 -33.99
CA GLY A 130 35.76 18.13 -34.98
C GLY A 130 35.55 17.12 -36.12
N ASP A 131 34.41 16.44 -36.15
CA ASP A 131 34.02 15.44 -37.15
C ASP A 131 32.75 15.83 -37.93
N GLY A 132 32.32 17.09 -37.80
CA GLY A 132 31.08 17.62 -38.39
C GLY A 132 29.82 17.34 -37.55
N THR A 133 29.92 16.60 -36.46
CA THR A 133 28.83 16.46 -35.48
C THR A 133 28.97 17.48 -34.35
N PHE A 134 27.86 17.76 -33.67
CA PHE A 134 27.84 18.69 -32.55
C PHE A 134 27.22 18.04 -31.31
N GLY A 135 27.73 18.47 -30.15
CA GLY A 135 27.13 18.30 -28.84
C GLY A 135 27.44 16.97 -28.15
N VAL A 136 27.38 17.01 -26.83
CA VAL A 136 27.43 15.92 -25.86
C VAL A 136 26.15 15.92 -25.03
N ASP A 137 25.64 14.73 -24.70
CA ASP A 137 24.54 14.58 -23.73
C ASP A 137 25.11 14.81 -22.33
N LEU A 138 24.82 15.98 -21.76
CA LEU A 138 25.34 16.39 -20.45
C LEU A 138 24.91 15.42 -19.35
N ASN A 139 23.72 14.81 -19.43
CA ASN A 139 23.25 13.82 -18.45
C ASN A 139 23.79 12.39 -18.74
N ARG A 140 24.85 12.28 -19.54
CA ARG A 140 25.70 11.08 -19.72
C ARG A 140 27.19 11.38 -19.45
N ASN A 141 27.51 12.61 -19.05
CA ASN A 141 28.88 13.11 -18.93
C ASN A 141 29.39 13.19 -17.48
N PHE A 142 28.61 12.81 -16.46
CA PHE A 142 29.08 12.78 -15.07
C PHE A 142 29.98 11.56 -14.78
N GLY A 143 30.73 11.61 -13.68
CA GLY A 143 31.74 10.60 -13.33
C GLY A 143 31.19 9.24 -12.86
N VAL A 144 29.96 9.19 -12.36
CA VAL A 144 29.38 7.94 -11.82
C VAL A 144 29.12 6.92 -12.93
N ARG A 145 29.81 5.77 -12.88
CA ARG A 145 29.75 4.73 -13.92
C ARG A 145 29.88 5.28 -15.34
N PHE A 146 30.66 6.33 -15.55
CA PHE A 146 30.84 6.95 -16.86
C PHE A 146 31.22 5.91 -17.91
N LYS A 147 30.57 5.97 -19.07
CA LYS A 147 30.86 5.06 -20.19
C LYS A 147 31.09 5.86 -21.46
N ARG A 148 32.33 5.88 -21.92
CA ARG A 148 32.72 6.53 -23.18
C ARG A 148 31.99 5.91 -24.37
N SER A 149 31.27 6.73 -25.13
CA SER A 149 30.78 6.42 -26.47
C SER A 149 31.79 6.88 -27.53
N ALA A 150 31.95 6.14 -28.62
CA ALA A 150 32.73 6.56 -29.78
C ALA A 150 31.86 7.19 -30.88
N ASP A 151 30.56 6.91 -30.86
CA ASP A 151 29.60 7.47 -31.82
C ASP A 151 29.13 8.84 -31.32
N THR A 152 29.55 9.89 -32.03
CA THR A 152 29.24 11.30 -31.76
C THR A 152 27.87 11.71 -32.32
N THR A 153 27.29 10.90 -33.21
CA THR A 153 26.02 11.19 -33.89
C THR A 153 24.80 10.89 -33.02
N VAL A 154 24.93 9.97 -32.05
CA VAL A 154 23.82 9.59 -31.18
C VAL A 154 23.45 10.71 -30.20
N ASN A 155 22.15 10.81 -29.91
CA ASN A 155 21.60 11.78 -28.95
C ASN A 155 22.10 11.56 -27.51
N THR A 156 22.65 10.40 -27.21
CA THR A 156 23.17 9.98 -25.90
C THR A 156 24.70 9.92 -25.87
N TYR A 157 25.38 10.61 -26.80
CA TYR A 157 26.84 10.65 -26.85
C TYR A 157 27.38 11.23 -25.53
N SER A 158 28.15 10.43 -24.79
CA SER A 158 28.62 10.75 -23.43
C SER A 158 29.75 11.77 -23.38
N GLY A 159 30.35 12.12 -24.52
CA GLY A 159 31.59 12.90 -24.57
C GLY A 159 32.85 12.03 -24.44
N PRO A 160 34.04 12.64 -24.66
CA PRO A 160 35.32 11.93 -24.69
C PRO A 160 35.81 11.44 -23.31
N ALA A 161 35.38 12.08 -22.22
CA ALA A 161 35.70 11.72 -20.85
C ALA A 161 34.61 12.24 -19.90
N ALA A 162 34.55 11.73 -18.67
CA ALA A 162 33.68 12.29 -17.65
C ALA A 162 34.05 13.75 -17.37
N PHE A 163 33.04 14.61 -17.22
CA PHE A 163 33.16 16.05 -17.00
C PHE A 163 33.99 16.76 -18.08
N SER A 164 33.93 16.27 -19.32
CA SER A 164 34.61 16.88 -20.47
C SER A 164 33.96 18.17 -20.94
N GLU A 165 32.70 18.39 -20.55
CA GLU A 165 31.92 19.56 -20.95
C GLU A 165 32.03 20.65 -19.89
N PRO A 166 32.22 21.92 -20.27
CA PRO A 166 32.34 23.00 -19.31
C PRO A 166 31.09 23.14 -18.43
N GLU A 167 29.91 22.78 -18.95
CA GLU A 167 28.66 22.80 -18.20
C GLU A 167 28.65 21.79 -17.04
N THR A 168 29.06 20.55 -17.28
CA THR A 168 29.11 19.52 -16.23
C THR A 168 30.30 19.72 -15.29
N ALA A 169 31.42 20.26 -15.78
CA ALA A 169 32.55 20.64 -14.94
C ALA A 169 32.20 21.77 -13.96
N ALA A 170 31.50 22.81 -14.43
CA ALA A 170 31.05 23.93 -13.60
C ALA A 170 30.17 23.48 -12.43
N ILE A 171 29.13 22.68 -12.71
CA ILE A 171 28.23 22.21 -11.65
C ILE A 171 28.92 21.22 -10.70
N ARG A 172 29.85 20.38 -11.20
CA ARG A 172 30.68 19.51 -10.37
C ARG A 172 31.49 20.33 -9.36
N ASP A 173 32.19 21.35 -9.83
CA ASP A 173 33.09 22.17 -9.00
C ASP A 173 32.29 22.95 -7.94
N PHE A 174 31.11 23.44 -8.31
CA PHE A 174 30.18 24.04 -7.36
C PHE A 174 29.75 23.04 -6.27
N VAL A 175 29.24 21.86 -6.66
CA VAL A 175 28.77 20.86 -5.68
C VAL A 175 29.89 20.35 -4.78
N LEU A 176 31.10 20.19 -5.31
CA LEU A 176 32.24 19.72 -4.50
C LEU A 176 32.65 20.73 -3.43
N THR A 177 32.46 22.03 -3.67
CA THR A 177 32.79 23.12 -2.74
C THR A 177 31.66 23.48 -1.77
N HIS A 178 30.43 23.01 -2.03
CA HIS A 178 29.24 23.29 -1.22
C HIS A 178 28.71 22.01 -0.55
N LYS A 179 29.33 21.61 0.56
CA LYS A 179 28.96 20.40 1.32
C LYS A 179 27.62 20.51 2.05
N ASN A 180 27.09 21.72 2.16
CA ASN A 180 25.78 22.01 2.74
C ASN A 180 24.61 21.58 1.84
N ILE A 181 24.83 21.17 0.58
CA ILE A 181 23.78 20.65 -0.29
C ILE A 181 23.34 19.27 0.19
N THR A 182 22.10 19.17 0.66
CA THR A 182 21.53 17.91 1.19
C THR A 182 20.47 17.32 0.27
N ILE A 183 19.84 18.14 -0.59
CA ILE A 183 18.88 17.71 -1.62
C ILE A 183 19.29 18.26 -3.00
N ALA A 184 19.16 17.45 -4.05
CA ALA A 184 19.38 17.88 -5.43
C ALA A 184 18.27 17.40 -6.38
N LEU A 185 17.62 18.35 -7.07
CA LEU A 185 16.56 18.12 -8.04
C LEU A 185 17.03 18.49 -9.45
N ASP A 186 16.90 17.56 -10.39
CA ASP A 186 17.20 17.77 -11.81
C ASP A 186 15.90 17.74 -12.62
N TYR A 187 15.48 18.90 -13.14
CA TYR A 187 14.21 19.09 -13.81
C TYR A 187 14.31 18.87 -15.31
N HIS A 188 13.56 17.88 -15.76
CA HIS A 188 13.50 17.37 -17.11
C HIS A 188 12.06 17.38 -17.65
N SER A 189 11.92 17.04 -18.93
CA SER A 189 10.65 16.57 -19.49
C SER A 189 10.92 15.42 -20.46
N GLN A 190 10.06 14.39 -20.52
CA GLN A 190 8.65 14.36 -20.12
C GLN A 190 8.28 13.02 -19.46
N GLY A 191 7.19 12.99 -18.69
CA GLY A 191 6.60 11.74 -18.22
C GLY A 191 5.63 11.82 -17.06
N ASN A 192 5.53 12.96 -16.36
CA ASN A 192 4.91 13.09 -15.05
C ASN A 192 5.45 12.01 -14.09
N VAL A 193 6.78 11.98 -13.90
CA VAL A 193 7.45 10.97 -13.06
C VAL A 193 8.62 11.57 -12.31
N PHE A 194 8.70 11.21 -11.04
CA PHE A 194 9.90 11.28 -10.25
C PHE A 194 10.76 10.03 -10.46
N PHE A 195 12.03 10.27 -10.70
CA PHE A 195 13.07 9.26 -10.81
C PHE A 195 14.06 9.46 -9.65
N PRO A 196 13.81 8.91 -8.45
CA PRO A 196 14.75 9.01 -7.35
C PRO A 196 16.06 8.25 -7.65
N ALA A 197 17.17 8.74 -7.12
CA ALA A 197 18.50 8.16 -7.32
C ALA A 197 18.60 6.72 -6.80
N HIS A 198 19.64 6.00 -7.24
CA HIS A 198 19.97 4.66 -6.77
C HIS A 198 21.49 4.42 -6.89
N LYS A 199 22.04 3.59 -6.01
CA LYS A 199 23.40 3.01 -6.03
C LYS A 199 23.49 1.81 -7.00
N PHE A 200 22.51 1.67 -7.90
CA PHE A 200 22.39 0.58 -8.87
C PHE A 200 22.18 -0.81 -8.22
N ASN A 201 21.87 -0.81 -6.93
CA ASN A 201 21.52 -1.98 -6.14
C ASN A 201 20.50 -1.57 -5.08
N HIS A 202 19.21 -1.66 -5.44
CA HIS A 202 18.10 -1.21 -4.58
C HIS A 202 18.07 -1.90 -3.22
N GLU A 203 18.65 -3.11 -3.13
CA GLU A 203 18.68 -3.88 -1.88
C GLU A 203 19.60 -3.25 -0.83
N SER A 204 20.62 -2.49 -1.23
CA SER A 204 21.60 -1.89 -0.30
C SER A 204 21.28 -0.45 0.13
N GLU A 205 20.11 0.08 -0.25
CA GLU A 205 19.81 1.51 -0.17
C GLU A 205 18.81 1.83 0.94
N ILE A 206 19.34 2.16 2.12
CA ILE A 206 18.54 2.57 3.28
C ILE A 206 17.74 3.86 3.02
N GLU A 207 18.28 4.76 2.18
CA GLU A 207 17.63 6.03 1.82
C GLU A 207 16.49 5.85 0.80
N GLY A 208 16.17 4.61 0.42
CA GLY A 208 15.09 4.31 -0.51
C GLY A 208 13.73 4.83 -0.04
N THR A 209 13.45 4.78 1.27
CA THR A 209 12.24 5.36 1.85
C THR A 209 12.25 6.88 1.75
N ASP A 210 13.34 7.54 2.16
CA ASP A 210 13.48 9.01 2.11
C ASP A 210 13.22 9.54 0.70
N LEU A 211 13.87 8.93 -0.28
CA LEU A 211 13.76 9.26 -1.69
C LEU A 211 12.31 9.11 -2.20
N ASN A 212 11.62 8.04 -1.83
CA ASN A 212 10.23 7.85 -2.23
C ASN A 212 9.28 8.83 -1.51
N VAL A 213 9.47 9.06 -0.21
CA VAL A 213 8.62 9.95 0.59
C VAL A 213 8.78 11.41 0.16
N LEU A 214 10.02 11.87 -0.10
CA LEU A 214 10.28 13.21 -0.66
C LEU A 214 9.49 13.40 -1.97
N CYS A 215 9.61 12.47 -2.91
CA CYS A 215 8.89 12.52 -4.18
C CYS A 215 7.36 12.40 -4.01
N ALA A 216 6.88 11.57 -3.07
CA ALA A 216 5.45 11.42 -2.81
C ALA A 216 4.84 12.69 -2.20
N ASN A 217 5.58 13.35 -1.31
CA ASN A 217 5.18 14.60 -0.71
C ASN A 217 5.22 15.78 -1.70
N MET A 218 6.20 15.81 -2.61
CA MET A 218 6.19 16.73 -3.76
C MET A 218 5.00 16.48 -4.69
N ASN A 219 4.72 15.21 -5.01
CA ASN A 219 3.57 14.81 -5.83
C ASN A 219 2.24 15.24 -5.19
N ARG A 220 2.12 15.20 -3.86
CA ARG A 220 0.94 15.70 -3.14
C ARG A 220 0.73 17.19 -3.36
N GLU A 221 1.79 18.00 -3.40
CA GLU A 221 1.69 19.44 -3.69
C GLU A 221 1.30 19.71 -5.14
N ILE A 222 1.86 18.95 -6.09
CA ILE A 222 1.44 18.99 -7.51
C ILE A 222 -0.06 18.70 -7.62
N HIS A 223 -0.51 17.63 -6.96
CA HIS A 223 -1.90 17.19 -7.02
C HIS A 223 -2.90 18.23 -6.51
N LYS A 224 -2.53 19.03 -5.49
CA LYS A 224 -3.40 20.10 -4.96
C LYS A 224 -3.69 21.20 -5.99
N VAL A 225 -2.76 21.47 -6.91
CA VAL A 225 -2.87 22.58 -7.86
C VAL A 225 -3.68 22.19 -9.10
N THR A 226 -3.38 21.03 -9.70
CA THR A 226 -3.96 20.65 -11.00
C THR A 226 -4.72 19.32 -10.97
N GLY A 227 -4.64 18.56 -9.87
CA GLY A 227 -5.16 17.20 -9.79
C GLY A 227 -4.31 16.15 -10.50
N ARG A 228 -3.20 16.53 -11.16
CA ARG A 228 -2.27 15.58 -11.78
C ARG A 228 -1.55 14.74 -10.74
N GLN A 229 -1.04 13.61 -11.17
CA GLN A 229 -0.20 12.74 -10.35
C GLN A 229 1.08 12.41 -11.10
N TYR A 230 2.16 12.26 -10.35
CA TYR A 230 3.48 11.91 -10.84
C TYR A 230 3.87 10.55 -10.26
N GLY A 231 4.29 9.64 -11.14
CA GLY A 231 4.77 8.32 -10.73
C GLY A 231 6.10 8.43 -10.00
N ILE A 232 6.45 7.42 -9.20
CA ILE A 232 7.75 7.37 -8.51
C ILE A 232 8.45 6.09 -8.92
N HIS A 233 9.51 6.19 -9.71
CA HIS A 233 10.16 5.03 -10.32
C HIS A 233 11.68 5.09 -10.22
N ARG A 234 12.32 4.03 -9.69
CA ARG A 234 13.77 3.93 -9.56
C ARG A 234 14.44 3.09 -10.66
N GLY A 235 13.80 2.93 -11.83
CA GLY A 235 14.21 1.94 -12.85
C GLY A 235 14.03 0.46 -12.42
N LYS A 236 14.22 -0.50 -13.35
CA LYS A 236 14.18 -1.94 -13.07
C LYS A 236 15.61 -2.47 -12.85
N PRO A 237 15.92 -3.14 -11.73
CA PRO A 237 17.22 -3.79 -11.52
C PRO A 237 17.48 -4.94 -12.51
N PRO A 238 18.73 -5.17 -12.94
CA PRO A 238 19.88 -4.27 -12.76
C PRO A 238 19.68 -3.01 -13.62
N THR A 239 19.72 -1.83 -13.00
CA THR A 239 19.52 -0.53 -13.65
C THR A 239 20.75 -0.15 -14.47
N ASN A 240 21.04 -0.91 -15.53
CA ASN A 240 22.15 -0.64 -16.46
C ASN A 240 21.81 0.42 -17.51
N LEU A 241 20.66 1.08 -17.39
CA LEU A 241 20.07 1.95 -18.42
C LEU A 241 20.68 3.36 -18.44
N ILE A 242 21.32 3.81 -17.35
CA ILE A 242 21.81 5.18 -17.22
C ILE A 242 23.23 5.15 -16.63
N ASN A 243 24.17 5.77 -17.33
CA ASN A 243 25.58 5.90 -16.95
C ASN A 243 25.94 7.38 -17.06
N GLY A 244 26.74 7.90 -16.13
CA GLY A 244 27.18 9.29 -16.14
C GLY A 244 26.07 10.32 -16.00
N SER A 245 25.03 10.04 -15.20
CA SER A 245 23.96 10.99 -14.88
C SER A 245 24.26 11.87 -13.67
N GLY A 246 23.68 13.07 -13.65
CA GLY A 246 23.85 14.03 -12.56
C GLY A 246 23.24 13.54 -11.24
N ARG A 247 22.02 13.03 -11.29
CA ARG A 247 21.30 12.47 -10.15
C ARG A 247 22.11 11.44 -9.35
N GLU A 248 22.63 10.41 -10.01
CA GLU A 248 23.44 9.38 -9.33
C GLU A 248 24.79 9.92 -8.87
N TYR A 249 25.33 10.93 -9.55
CA TYR A 249 26.55 11.59 -9.11
C TYR A 249 26.32 12.34 -7.80
N TYR A 250 25.26 13.16 -7.70
CA TYR A 250 24.90 13.84 -6.46
C TYR A 250 24.65 12.85 -5.32
N TYR A 251 23.90 11.78 -5.59
CA TYR A 251 23.64 10.75 -4.58
C TYR A 251 24.90 9.99 -4.15
N SER A 252 25.89 9.81 -5.03
CA SER A 252 27.18 9.24 -4.64
C SER A 252 27.98 10.12 -3.68
N LEU A 253 27.62 11.40 -3.53
CA LEU A 253 28.20 12.34 -2.57
C LEU A 253 27.41 12.43 -1.26
N GLY A 254 26.36 11.61 -1.07
CA GLY A 254 25.49 11.63 0.11
C GLY A 254 24.25 12.53 -0.02
N ILE A 255 24.00 13.11 -1.19
CA ILE A 255 22.90 14.06 -1.41
C ILE A 255 21.62 13.31 -1.81
N ILE A 256 20.50 13.56 -1.14
CA ILE A 256 19.20 13.02 -1.55
C ILE A 256 18.83 13.62 -2.91
N SER A 257 18.77 12.80 -3.96
CA SER A 257 18.60 13.30 -5.33
C SER A 257 17.51 12.61 -6.13
N ALA A 258 16.78 13.40 -6.92
CA ALA A 258 15.78 12.90 -7.84
C ALA A 258 15.76 13.71 -9.15
N VAL A 259 15.46 13.02 -10.25
CA VAL A 259 15.05 13.66 -11.50
C VAL A 259 13.53 13.85 -11.48
N VAL A 260 13.05 15.01 -11.92
CA VAL A 260 11.63 15.31 -12.08
C VAL A 260 11.32 15.45 -13.57
N GLU A 261 10.58 14.50 -14.15
CA GLU A 261 10.15 14.53 -15.55
C GLU A 261 8.74 15.13 -15.63
N VAL A 262 8.66 16.37 -16.09
CA VAL A 262 7.43 17.19 -16.08
C VAL A 262 6.67 17.11 -17.40
N GLY A 263 5.35 17.06 -17.32
CA GLY A 263 4.43 17.10 -18.44
C GLY A 263 4.50 15.86 -19.34
N THR A 264 3.72 15.88 -20.43
CA THR A 264 3.65 14.78 -21.41
C THR A 264 4.43 15.07 -22.71
N ARG A 265 4.99 16.27 -22.85
CA ARG A 265 5.71 16.75 -24.03
C ARG A 265 6.92 17.61 -23.62
N ASN A 266 8.03 17.52 -24.35
CA ASN A 266 9.20 18.39 -24.11
C ASN A 266 8.87 19.88 -24.31
N ILE A 267 8.06 20.17 -25.35
CA ILE A 267 7.62 21.51 -25.71
C ILE A 267 6.09 21.48 -25.90
N PRO A 268 5.32 21.59 -24.80
CA PRO A 268 3.87 21.59 -24.85
C PRO A 268 3.31 22.96 -25.29
N ASP A 269 1.99 23.08 -25.39
CA ASP A 269 1.37 24.40 -25.52
C ASP A 269 1.60 25.20 -24.23
N TYR A 270 2.01 26.47 -24.36
CA TYR A 270 2.40 27.24 -23.19
C TYR A 270 1.21 27.51 -22.27
N MET A 271 0.10 27.99 -22.83
CA MET A 271 -1.05 28.45 -22.06
C MET A 271 -1.89 27.29 -21.53
N ALA A 272 -1.97 26.20 -22.29
CA ALA A 272 -2.80 25.06 -21.93
C ALA A 272 -2.09 24.06 -21.01
N ASN A 273 -0.77 23.94 -21.10
CA ASN A 273 -0.04 22.83 -20.46
C ASN A 273 1.21 23.30 -19.70
N MET A 274 2.07 24.15 -20.29
CA MET A 274 3.31 24.58 -19.61
C MET A 274 3.02 25.39 -18.35
N SER A 275 2.14 26.40 -18.43
CA SER A 275 1.75 27.23 -17.29
C SER A 275 1.26 26.38 -16.11
N GLN A 276 0.35 25.43 -16.36
CA GLN A 276 -0.14 24.49 -15.35
C GLN A 276 1.01 23.65 -14.75
N SER A 277 1.93 23.20 -15.59
CA SER A 277 3.08 22.37 -15.16
C SER A 277 4.09 23.18 -14.32
N VAL A 278 4.24 24.47 -14.60
CA VAL A 278 5.02 25.39 -13.77
C VAL A 278 4.31 25.64 -12.45
N ASP A 279 3.04 26.04 -12.49
CA ASP A 279 2.24 26.41 -11.32
C ASP A 279 2.12 25.24 -10.32
N GLU A 280 1.97 23.99 -10.79
CA GLU A 280 1.89 22.80 -9.94
C GLU A 280 3.23 22.44 -9.28
N ASN A 281 4.36 22.77 -9.92
CA ASN A 281 5.69 22.45 -9.41
C ASN A 281 6.25 23.52 -8.47
N VAL A 282 5.76 24.77 -8.49
CA VAL A 282 6.18 25.82 -7.55
C VAL A 282 6.04 25.38 -6.07
N PRO A 283 4.86 24.93 -5.59
CA PRO A 283 4.74 24.47 -4.21
C PRO A 283 5.51 23.17 -3.94
N ALA A 284 5.71 22.32 -4.95
CA ALA A 284 6.49 21.08 -4.81
C ALA A 284 7.99 21.36 -4.57
N VAL A 285 8.58 22.31 -5.30
CA VAL A 285 9.97 22.75 -5.07
C VAL A 285 10.10 23.43 -3.72
N LEU A 286 9.12 24.24 -3.31
CA LEU A 286 9.13 24.87 -1.99
C LEU A 286 9.10 23.82 -0.86
N TYR A 287 8.29 22.77 -1.03
CA TYR A 287 8.27 21.67 -0.09
C TYR A 287 9.63 20.97 0.01
N ALA A 288 10.24 20.61 -1.13
CA ALA A 288 11.56 19.98 -1.12
C ALA A 288 12.63 20.88 -0.48
N LEU A 289 12.58 22.19 -0.71
CA LEU A 289 13.48 23.15 -0.07
C LEU A 289 13.31 23.15 1.45
N SER A 290 12.08 23.06 1.96
CA SER A 290 11.81 23.01 3.40
C SER A 290 12.34 21.74 4.09
N GLU A 291 12.56 20.66 3.34
CA GLU A 291 13.09 19.39 3.85
C GLU A 291 14.62 19.34 3.87
N ALA A 292 15.35 20.31 3.28
CA ALA A 292 16.82 20.25 3.19
C ALA A 292 17.48 20.16 4.59
N LYS A 293 16.94 20.85 5.60
CA LYS A 293 17.39 20.76 7.00
C LYS A 293 17.36 19.33 7.57
N ASN A 294 16.43 18.50 7.13
CA ASN A 294 16.18 17.16 7.69
C ASN A 294 17.21 16.11 7.22
N TYR A 295 18.08 16.47 6.28
CA TYR A 295 19.17 15.64 5.77
C TYR A 295 20.54 16.29 6.01
N SER A 296 20.59 17.25 6.93
CA SER A 296 21.84 17.89 7.35
C SER A 296 22.47 17.17 8.53
N ASP A 297 23.70 17.54 8.88
CA ASP A 297 24.40 17.01 10.05
C ASP A 297 23.72 17.41 11.39
N GLU A 298 22.79 18.36 11.37
CA GLU A 298 21.99 18.75 12.54
C GLU A 298 20.73 17.87 12.74
N ALA A 299 20.42 16.99 11.78
CA ALA A 299 19.27 16.12 11.88
C ALA A 299 19.48 15.02 12.94
N PRO A 300 18.44 14.65 13.71
CA PRO A 300 18.52 13.49 14.59
C PRO A 300 18.87 12.22 13.82
N ALA A 301 19.43 11.23 14.52
CA ALA A 301 19.70 9.91 13.94
C ALA A 301 18.41 9.29 13.39
N ARG A 302 18.55 8.46 12.34
CA ARG A 302 17.46 7.64 11.81
C ARG A 302 16.98 6.65 12.88
N VAL A 303 15.69 6.35 12.88
CA VAL A 303 15.12 5.30 13.72
C VAL A 303 15.61 3.93 13.24
N ASP A 304 16.20 3.15 14.13
CA ASP A 304 16.75 1.83 13.83
C ASP A 304 15.76 0.72 14.19
N ASN A 305 15.94 -0.47 13.58
CA ASN A 305 15.15 -1.68 13.85
C ASN A 305 13.63 -1.49 13.90
N PHE A 306 13.08 -0.55 13.12
CA PHE A 306 11.63 -0.40 12.99
C PHE A 306 11.03 -1.69 12.40
N THR A 307 10.26 -2.41 13.21
CA THR A 307 9.72 -3.73 12.85
C THR A 307 8.34 -3.96 13.44
N ILE A 308 7.75 -5.11 13.08
CA ILE A 308 6.43 -5.55 13.52
C ILE A 308 6.61 -6.40 14.78
N GLU A 309 5.93 -6.04 15.87
CA GLU A 309 5.88 -6.89 17.07
C GLU A 309 4.77 -7.95 16.95
N SER A 310 3.56 -7.54 16.58
CA SER A 310 2.42 -8.45 16.40
C SER A 310 1.45 -7.94 15.34
N VAL A 311 0.68 -8.86 14.74
CA VAL A 311 -0.38 -8.54 13.76
C VAL A 311 -1.62 -9.33 14.11
N GLY A 312 -2.70 -8.63 14.45
CA GLY A 312 -4.04 -9.18 14.64
C GLY A 312 -4.93 -8.97 13.43
N VAL A 313 -6.24 -9.20 13.62
CA VAL A 313 -7.27 -8.99 12.57
C VAL A 313 -7.57 -7.50 12.40
N TYR A 314 -7.67 -6.76 13.50
CA TYR A 314 -8.04 -5.35 13.54
C TYR A 314 -6.98 -4.47 14.20
N GLU A 315 -5.79 -5.00 14.43
CA GLU A 315 -4.69 -4.29 15.08
C GLU A 315 -3.32 -4.78 14.62
N ALA A 316 -2.29 -3.96 14.84
CA ALA A 316 -0.89 -4.31 14.68
C ALA A 316 -0.03 -3.52 15.65
N THR A 317 0.92 -4.19 16.31
CA THR A 317 1.90 -3.54 17.19
C THR A 317 3.23 -3.41 16.48
N LEU A 318 3.81 -2.21 16.52
CA LEU A 318 5.07 -1.84 15.88
C LEU A 318 6.06 -1.42 16.96
N CYS A 319 7.33 -1.78 16.81
CA CYS A 319 8.40 -1.41 17.73
C CYS A 319 9.65 -0.95 16.97
N TRP A 320 10.52 -0.20 17.65
CA TRP A 320 11.76 0.32 17.08
C TRP A 320 12.79 0.63 18.15
N ASP A 321 14.04 0.76 17.73
CA ASP A 321 15.16 1.12 18.59
C ASP A 321 15.55 2.59 18.37
N TYR A 322 15.80 3.27 19.49
CA TYR A 322 16.34 4.62 19.50
C TYR A 322 17.04 4.90 20.84
N PRO A 323 18.15 5.67 20.86
CA PRO A 323 18.75 6.11 22.12
C PRO A 323 17.77 6.94 22.96
N GLU A 324 17.70 6.71 24.27
CA GLU A 324 16.83 7.48 25.16
C GLU A 324 17.18 8.98 25.10
N SER A 325 16.17 9.83 24.90
CA SER A 325 16.33 11.28 24.83
C SER A 325 15.03 12.02 25.13
N ASP A 326 15.08 12.96 26.08
CA ASP A 326 13.94 13.81 26.43
C ASP A 326 13.60 14.83 25.33
N ASP A 327 14.51 15.08 24.39
CA ASP A 327 14.33 16.05 23.30
C ASP A 327 13.77 15.43 22.02
N ILE A 328 13.52 14.11 22.02
CA ILE A 328 13.06 13.36 20.84
C ILE A 328 11.63 12.86 21.02
N TYR A 329 10.88 12.87 19.94
CA TYR A 329 9.64 12.11 19.77
C TYR A 329 9.59 11.53 18.35
N PHE A 330 8.64 10.64 18.10
CA PHE A 330 8.48 9.95 16.82
C PHE A 330 7.18 10.35 16.14
N GLU A 331 7.23 10.57 14.84
CA GLU A 331 6.05 10.72 13.97
C GLU A 331 5.84 9.40 13.22
N LEU A 332 4.67 8.78 13.38
CA LEU A 332 4.30 7.53 12.74
C LEU A 332 3.17 7.75 11.72
N TYR A 333 3.42 7.36 10.48
CA TYR A 333 2.51 7.51 9.36
C TYR A 333 2.00 6.17 8.87
N ARG A 334 0.73 6.09 8.49
CA ARG A 334 0.10 4.89 7.93
C ARG A 334 -0.59 5.18 6.59
N SER A 335 -0.38 4.32 5.60
CA SER A 335 -1.16 4.33 4.35
C SER A 335 -1.70 2.96 3.99
N GLU A 336 -2.74 2.92 3.16
CA GLU A 336 -3.25 1.71 2.51
C GLU A 336 -2.57 1.46 1.14
N THR A 337 -1.73 2.38 0.65
CA THR A 337 -1.03 2.25 -0.65
C THR A 337 0.47 2.51 -0.55
N VAL A 338 1.27 1.83 -1.38
CA VAL A 338 2.74 2.00 -1.46
C VAL A 338 3.13 3.42 -1.86
N LYS A 339 4.31 3.88 -1.38
CA LYS A 339 4.91 5.18 -1.77
C LYS A 339 3.94 6.36 -1.57
N SER A 340 3.19 6.31 -0.48
CA SER A 340 2.29 7.38 -0.10
C SER A 340 3.04 8.57 0.48
N PRO A 341 2.48 9.79 0.38
CA PRO A 341 3.01 10.92 1.10
C PRO A 341 2.94 10.68 2.62
N CYS A 342 3.82 11.31 3.39
CA CYS A 342 3.77 11.33 4.86
C CYS A 342 3.41 12.76 5.29
N ARG A 343 2.14 12.96 5.67
CA ARG A 343 1.49 14.26 5.89
C ARG A 343 0.53 14.17 7.09
N GLU A 344 -0.07 15.30 7.47
CA GLU A 344 -1.01 15.35 8.59
C GLU A 344 -2.23 14.45 8.39
N ASP A 345 -2.68 14.23 7.14
CA ASP A 345 -3.87 13.39 6.84
C ASP A 345 -3.64 11.90 7.09
N ASN A 346 -2.39 11.47 7.26
CA ASN A 346 -2.03 10.08 7.51
C ASN A 346 -1.01 9.88 8.64
N LEU A 347 -0.75 10.94 9.42
CA LEU A 347 -0.04 10.89 10.69
C LEU A 347 -0.98 10.29 11.74
N ILE A 348 -0.70 9.06 12.16
CA ILE A 348 -1.58 8.35 13.10
C ILE A 348 -1.13 8.49 14.55
N ALA A 349 0.13 8.85 14.79
CA ALA A 349 0.64 9.02 16.13
C ALA A 349 1.87 9.94 16.23
N ILE A 350 1.94 10.66 17.35
CA ILE A 350 3.11 11.41 17.84
C ILE A 350 3.42 10.85 19.22
N ILE A 351 4.57 10.19 19.38
CA ILE A 351 4.81 9.32 20.54
C ILE A 351 6.24 9.50 21.06
N GLY A 352 6.42 9.43 22.38
CA GLY A 352 7.74 9.36 23.02
C GLY A 352 8.17 7.95 23.43
N LYS A 353 7.31 6.94 23.24
CA LYS A 353 7.60 5.52 23.51
C LYS A 353 8.22 4.86 22.27
N HIS A 354 8.78 3.66 22.45
CA HIS A 354 9.42 2.86 21.39
C HIS A 354 8.52 1.74 20.83
N THR A 355 7.25 1.73 21.21
CA THR A 355 6.24 0.81 20.71
C THR A 355 4.91 1.56 20.48
N PHE A 356 4.12 1.08 19.52
CA PHE A 356 2.80 1.58 19.21
C PHE A 356 1.88 0.47 18.68
N THR A 357 0.70 0.34 19.29
CA THR A 357 -0.37 -0.53 18.79
C THR A 357 -1.38 0.29 18.02
N ASP A 358 -1.45 0.05 16.71
CA ASP A 358 -2.49 0.59 15.84
C ASP A 358 -3.71 -0.32 15.88
N VAL A 359 -4.89 0.25 16.12
CA VAL A 359 -6.16 -0.47 16.28
C VAL A 359 -7.18 0.01 15.25
N GLN A 360 -8.33 -0.67 15.16
CA GLN A 360 -9.39 -0.38 14.18
C GLN A 360 -8.93 -0.52 12.72
N LEU A 361 -7.95 -1.40 12.48
CA LEU A 361 -7.57 -1.85 11.15
C LEU A 361 -8.68 -2.71 10.55
N LYS A 362 -8.62 -2.96 9.24
CA LYS A 362 -9.57 -3.83 8.53
C LYS A 362 -8.97 -5.21 8.37
N SER A 363 -9.80 -6.26 8.42
CA SER A 363 -9.40 -7.63 8.13
C SER A 363 -8.77 -7.78 6.74
N GLY A 364 -7.68 -8.55 6.66
CA GLY A 364 -7.00 -8.88 5.41
C GLY A 364 -6.57 -7.67 4.57
N GLN A 365 -6.38 -6.51 5.19
CA GLN A 365 -6.03 -5.24 4.54
C GLN A 365 -4.53 -4.98 4.63
N LYS A 366 -3.95 -4.46 3.55
CA LYS A 366 -2.54 -4.06 3.51
C LYS A 366 -2.37 -2.66 4.09
N TYR A 367 -1.32 -2.49 4.89
CA TYR A 367 -0.89 -1.22 5.45
C TYR A 367 0.62 -1.01 5.28
N PHE A 368 1.00 0.26 5.12
CA PHE A 368 2.36 0.73 4.92
C PHE A 368 2.68 1.74 6.03
N TYR A 369 3.74 1.50 6.79
CA TYR A 369 4.12 2.38 7.90
C TYR A 369 5.48 3.01 7.66
N ASN A 370 5.57 4.30 7.96
CA ASN A 370 6.80 5.07 7.93
C ASN A 370 6.97 5.79 9.27
N ILE A 371 8.20 5.81 9.79
CA ILE A 371 8.53 6.46 11.06
C ILE A 371 9.76 7.35 10.90
N ARG A 372 9.81 8.44 11.66
CA ARG A 372 11.00 9.29 11.81
C ARG A 372 11.04 9.89 13.21
N ALA A 373 12.25 10.18 13.70
CA ALA A 373 12.47 10.93 14.92
C ALA A 373 12.40 12.44 14.65
N VAL A 374 11.97 13.22 15.64
CA VAL A 374 11.87 14.68 15.56
C VAL A 374 12.46 15.29 16.82
N ASN A 375 13.32 16.30 16.64
CA ASN A 375 13.84 17.09 17.74
C ASN A 375 12.84 18.17 18.16
N LYS A 376 12.44 18.18 19.43
CA LYS A 376 11.44 19.09 20.01
C LYS A 376 11.84 20.56 19.94
N VAL A 377 13.15 20.85 20.06
CA VAL A 377 13.67 22.21 20.14
C VAL A 377 13.87 22.79 18.75
N THR A 378 14.54 22.03 17.87
CA THR A 378 14.88 22.50 16.54
C THR A 378 13.76 22.26 15.54
N ASP A 379 12.79 21.37 15.78
CA ASP A 379 11.84 20.90 14.75
C ASP A 379 12.58 20.29 13.51
N THR A 380 13.85 19.91 13.67
CA THR A 380 14.56 19.16 12.65
C THR A 380 14.24 17.68 12.84
N LYS A 381 13.95 17.03 11.73
CA LYS A 381 13.46 15.66 11.72
C LYS A 381 14.51 14.75 11.11
N SER A 382 14.63 13.52 11.60
CA SER A 382 15.53 12.52 11.04
C SER A 382 15.10 12.10 9.63
N PRO A 383 15.98 11.43 8.87
CA PRO A 383 15.58 10.53 7.81
C PRO A 383 14.61 9.45 8.32
N PHE A 384 13.80 8.89 7.42
CA PHE A 384 12.80 7.86 7.72
C PHE A 384 13.41 6.49 7.94
N SER A 385 12.87 5.65 8.81
CA SER A 385 13.25 4.22 8.81
C SER A 385 12.78 3.52 7.50
N PRO A 386 13.37 2.39 7.09
CA PRO A 386 12.80 1.57 6.01
C PRO A 386 11.30 1.30 6.20
N GLU A 387 10.52 1.42 5.13
CA GLU A 387 9.05 1.29 5.19
C GLU A 387 8.65 -0.14 5.58
N ILE A 388 7.81 -0.27 6.62
CA ILE A 388 7.19 -1.55 6.99
C ILE A 388 5.96 -1.79 6.12
N LYS A 389 5.80 -3.04 5.70
CA LYS A 389 4.65 -3.52 4.93
C LYS A 389 4.03 -4.68 5.67
N LEU A 390 2.74 -4.55 5.99
CA LEU A 390 2.01 -5.62 6.65
C LEU A 390 0.63 -5.80 6.03
N LYS A 391 0.04 -6.97 6.27
CA LYS A 391 -1.37 -7.23 6.04
C LYS A 391 -1.93 -7.86 7.29
N THR A 392 -3.03 -7.31 7.77
CA THR A 392 -3.74 -7.85 8.93
C THR A 392 -4.18 -9.29 8.68
N GLN A 393 -4.40 -10.00 9.77
CA GLN A 393 -5.00 -11.33 9.71
C GLN A 393 -6.44 -11.24 9.16
N LEU A 394 -6.96 -12.38 8.71
CA LEU A 394 -8.34 -12.49 8.28
C LEU A 394 -9.26 -12.66 9.50
N SER A 395 -10.44 -12.04 9.45
CA SER A 395 -11.52 -12.35 10.38
C SER A 395 -11.80 -13.85 10.37
N GLU A 396 -12.28 -14.35 11.50
CA GLU A 396 -12.41 -15.79 11.74
C GLU A 396 -13.29 -16.50 10.70
N ASP A 397 -14.23 -15.80 10.07
CA ASP A 397 -15.13 -16.34 9.06
C ASP A 397 -14.68 -16.08 7.61
N GLU A 398 -13.43 -15.62 7.40
CA GLU A 398 -12.92 -15.19 6.10
C GLU A 398 -11.81 -16.09 5.54
N TYR A 399 -11.81 -16.18 4.21
CA TYR A 399 -10.80 -16.83 3.39
C TYR A 399 -10.23 -15.82 2.40
N PHE A 400 -8.96 -15.98 2.04
CA PHE A 400 -8.30 -15.15 1.03
C PHE A 400 -7.80 -15.95 -0.17
N ARG A 401 -8.01 -15.42 -1.38
CA ARG A 401 -7.40 -15.90 -2.62
C ARG A 401 -6.90 -14.74 -3.47
N GLY A 402 -5.62 -14.78 -3.83
CA GLY A 402 -5.04 -13.92 -4.87
C GLY A 402 -4.99 -14.69 -6.20
N LEU A 403 -5.75 -14.24 -7.18
CA LEU A 403 -5.80 -14.84 -8.51
C LEU A 403 -4.91 -14.05 -9.48
N PHE A 404 -4.16 -14.76 -10.29
CA PHE A 404 -3.29 -14.20 -11.33
C PHE A 404 -3.61 -14.88 -12.66
N PRO A 405 -3.66 -14.13 -13.78
CA PRO A 405 -3.91 -14.73 -15.09
C PRO A 405 -2.69 -15.58 -15.50
N SER A 406 -2.96 -16.70 -16.16
CA SER A 406 -1.90 -17.51 -16.75
C SER A 406 -1.27 -16.79 -17.94
N LYS A 407 -0.07 -17.21 -18.36
CA LYS A 407 0.64 -16.60 -19.49
C LYS A 407 -0.22 -16.57 -20.77
N ARG A 408 -1.02 -17.60 -21.04
CA ARG A 408 -1.87 -17.68 -22.26
C ARG A 408 -3.17 -16.85 -22.16
N ASP A 409 -3.53 -16.43 -20.96
CA ASP A 409 -4.83 -15.82 -20.64
C ASP A 409 -4.74 -14.30 -20.47
N ILE A 410 -3.58 -13.70 -20.78
CA ILE A 410 -3.36 -12.25 -20.70
C ILE A 410 -2.58 -11.74 -21.90
N GLY A 411 -3.11 -10.71 -22.57
CA GLY A 411 -2.53 -10.13 -23.79
C GLY A 411 -3.34 -8.97 -24.33
N TYR A 412 -3.02 -8.49 -25.53
CA TYR A 412 -3.81 -7.45 -26.20
C TYR A 412 -4.13 -7.84 -27.64
N VAL A 413 -5.28 -7.39 -28.12
CA VAL A 413 -5.74 -7.54 -29.50
C VAL A 413 -5.75 -6.19 -30.20
N GLY A 414 -5.26 -6.13 -31.44
CA GLY A 414 -5.23 -4.92 -32.25
C GLY A 414 -5.99 -5.06 -33.57
N GLN A 415 -6.68 -3.99 -33.98
CA GLN A 415 -7.53 -3.95 -35.17
C GLN A 415 -6.77 -4.26 -36.46
N TYR A 416 -5.53 -3.78 -36.60
CA TYR A 416 -4.71 -3.97 -37.79
C TYR A 416 -3.62 -5.03 -37.62
N THR A 417 -3.69 -5.81 -36.54
CA THR A 417 -2.70 -6.86 -36.22
C THR A 417 -3.36 -8.23 -36.07
N LEU A 418 -4.46 -8.49 -36.77
CA LEU A 418 -5.31 -9.68 -36.61
C LEU A 418 -4.52 -10.99 -36.57
N GLU A 419 -3.63 -11.21 -37.54
CA GLU A 419 -2.81 -12.43 -37.64
C GLU A 419 -1.80 -12.60 -36.50
N LYS A 420 -1.40 -11.50 -35.84
CA LYS A 420 -0.39 -11.48 -34.77
C LYS A 420 -0.99 -11.41 -33.38
N ASN A 421 -2.31 -11.28 -33.25
CA ASN A 421 -2.94 -11.07 -31.94
C ASN A 421 -2.68 -12.24 -30.98
N ARG A 422 -2.64 -13.48 -31.47
CA ARG A 422 -2.26 -14.66 -30.67
C ARG A 422 -0.87 -14.55 -30.07
N ASP A 423 0.10 -14.04 -30.84
CA ASP A 423 1.49 -13.88 -30.40
C ASP A 423 1.67 -12.81 -29.31
N HIS A 424 0.65 -11.97 -29.08
CA HIS A 424 0.72 -10.94 -28.08
C HIS A 424 0.50 -11.46 -26.64
N PHE A 425 -0.12 -12.63 -26.48
CA PHE A 425 -0.48 -13.17 -25.17
C PHE A 425 0.74 -13.75 -24.45
N GLY A 426 0.95 -13.32 -23.21
CA GLY A 426 1.99 -13.83 -22.32
C GLY A 426 3.43 -13.46 -22.64
N TYR A 427 3.67 -12.71 -23.72
CA TYR A 427 5.02 -12.38 -24.17
C TYR A 427 5.35 -10.88 -24.05
N ASN A 428 4.37 -10.01 -24.30
CA ASN A 428 4.57 -8.56 -24.33
C ASN A 428 4.02 -7.87 -23.07
N SER A 429 3.44 -6.69 -23.23
CA SER A 429 2.68 -5.90 -22.26
C SER A 429 1.28 -5.69 -22.82
N LEU A 430 0.34 -5.17 -22.04
CA LEU A 430 -0.94 -4.73 -22.60
C LEU A 430 -0.74 -3.39 -23.28
N PHE A 431 -1.02 -3.30 -24.58
CA PHE A 431 -1.09 -2.02 -25.29
C PHE A 431 -2.56 -1.66 -25.49
N VAL A 432 -3.02 -0.59 -24.85
CA VAL A 432 -4.45 -0.22 -24.81
C VAL A 432 -4.67 1.21 -25.26
N GLY A 433 -5.61 1.41 -26.18
CA GLY A 433 -5.92 2.71 -26.79
C GLY A 433 -5.92 2.64 -28.32
N VAL A 434 -5.52 3.72 -28.99
CA VAL A 434 -5.55 3.81 -30.45
C VAL A 434 -4.28 4.42 -31.01
N ASN A 435 -3.78 3.87 -32.11
CA ASN A 435 -2.74 4.53 -32.90
C ASN A 435 -2.87 4.22 -34.39
N LYS A 436 -2.19 5.00 -35.23
CA LYS A 436 -2.24 4.85 -36.69
C LYS A 436 -1.71 3.50 -37.22
N ARG A 437 -0.84 2.82 -36.47
CA ARG A 437 -0.17 1.58 -36.94
C ARG A 437 -0.97 0.32 -36.62
N ARG A 438 -1.64 0.27 -35.46
CA ARG A 438 -2.33 -0.90 -34.91
C ARG A 438 -3.85 -0.74 -34.90
N GLY A 439 -4.34 0.48 -35.14
CA GLY A 439 -5.75 0.82 -34.97
C GLY A 439 -6.12 0.83 -33.49
N ILE A 440 -7.36 0.45 -33.20
CA ILE A 440 -7.85 0.26 -31.82
C ILE A 440 -7.20 -0.99 -31.22
N CYS A 441 -6.76 -0.90 -29.96
CA CYS A 441 -6.22 -2.02 -29.20
C CYS A 441 -6.92 -2.16 -27.84
N TYR A 442 -7.26 -3.40 -27.49
CA TYR A 442 -7.86 -3.78 -26.21
C TYR A 442 -6.91 -4.69 -25.42
N GLY A 443 -6.75 -4.43 -24.13
CA GLY A 443 -6.15 -5.39 -23.21
C GLY A 443 -7.18 -6.44 -22.82
N VAL A 444 -6.78 -7.70 -22.74
CA VAL A 444 -7.65 -8.82 -22.41
C VAL A 444 -6.99 -9.62 -21.29
N ILE A 445 -7.74 -9.87 -20.22
CA ILE A 445 -7.27 -10.56 -19.02
C ILE A 445 -8.33 -11.58 -18.61
N ALA A 446 -8.00 -12.87 -18.58
CA ALA A 446 -8.86 -13.92 -18.07
C ALA A 446 -8.28 -14.53 -16.78
N PHE A 447 -9.08 -14.54 -15.73
CA PHE A 447 -8.78 -15.21 -14.47
C PHE A 447 -9.49 -16.56 -14.43
N ASN A 448 -8.73 -17.62 -14.07
CA ASN A 448 -9.32 -18.91 -13.72
C ASN A 448 -9.98 -18.78 -12.33
N MET A 449 -11.26 -19.13 -12.26
CA MET A 449 -12.08 -19.03 -11.05
C MET A 449 -12.36 -20.39 -10.39
N GLU A 450 -11.89 -21.49 -10.97
CA GLU A 450 -12.12 -22.87 -10.49
C GLU A 450 -11.49 -23.14 -9.11
N ASN A 451 -10.49 -22.34 -8.73
CA ASN A 451 -9.83 -22.42 -7.42
C ASN A 451 -10.63 -21.72 -6.29
N LEU A 452 -11.83 -21.21 -6.58
CA LEU A 452 -12.76 -20.68 -5.59
C LEU A 452 -13.95 -21.65 -5.43
N PRO A 453 -14.43 -21.91 -4.20
CA PRO A 453 -15.59 -22.75 -3.97
C PRO A 453 -16.85 -22.21 -4.67
N GLU A 454 -17.64 -23.10 -5.29
CA GLU A 454 -18.82 -22.72 -6.11
C GLU A 454 -19.87 -21.89 -5.34
N ASP A 455 -20.00 -22.14 -4.04
CA ASP A 455 -20.97 -21.52 -3.15
C ASP A 455 -20.41 -20.32 -2.38
N ALA A 456 -19.13 -19.98 -2.60
CA ALA A 456 -18.44 -18.86 -1.96
C ALA A 456 -19.25 -17.56 -2.01
N ARG A 457 -19.28 -16.86 -0.88
CA ARG A 457 -19.91 -15.55 -0.70
C ARG A 457 -18.81 -14.50 -0.65
N ILE A 458 -18.69 -13.72 -1.72
CA ILE A 458 -17.64 -12.71 -1.87
C ILE A 458 -17.88 -11.54 -0.92
N LYS A 459 -16.99 -11.38 0.06
CA LYS A 459 -17.00 -10.27 1.02
C LYS A 459 -16.23 -9.06 0.51
N ASN A 460 -15.07 -9.27 -0.10
CA ASN A 460 -14.33 -8.20 -0.77
C ASN A 460 -13.69 -8.74 -2.05
N ALA A 461 -13.54 -7.89 -3.06
CA ALA A 461 -12.75 -8.20 -4.23
C ALA A 461 -12.11 -6.92 -4.79
N SER A 462 -10.82 -6.99 -5.13
CA SER A 462 -10.08 -5.86 -5.68
C SER A 462 -9.25 -6.29 -6.88
N PHE A 463 -9.39 -5.55 -7.99
CA PHE A 463 -8.58 -5.76 -9.19
C PHE A 463 -7.47 -4.70 -9.25
N SER A 464 -6.24 -5.13 -9.57
CA SER A 464 -5.08 -4.24 -9.67
C SER A 464 -4.41 -4.32 -11.05
N LEU A 465 -4.05 -3.17 -11.62
CA LEU A 465 -3.35 -3.05 -12.90
C LEU A 465 -2.21 -2.02 -12.80
N TYR A 466 -1.02 -2.38 -13.31
CA TYR A 466 0.16 -1.51 -13.25
C TYR A 466 0.46 -0.84 -14.60
N PRO A 467 0.34 0.49 -14.72
CA PRO A 467 0.74 1.22 -15.91
C PRO A 467 2.26 1.36 -15.98
N MET A 468 2.89 0.84 -17.03
CA MET A 468 4.35 0.84 -17.18
C MET A 468 4.89 2.11 -17.82
N ASN A 469 4.28 2.52 -18.93
CA ASN A 469 4.81 3.58 -19.76
C ASN A 469 3.70 4.21 -20.62
N ARG A 470 3.78 5.52 -20.77
CA ARG A 470 2.99 6.32 -21.71
C ARG A 470 3.51 6.20 -23.16
N VAL A 471 3.83 4.98 -23.61
CA VAL A 471 4.58 4.67 -24.86
C VAL A 471 4.19 5.57 -26.03
N ASN A 472 2.90 5.84 -26.20
CA ASN A 472 2.45 6.87 -27.12
C ASN A 472 1.12 7.53 -26.68
N ALA A 473 0.96 7.84 -25.40
CA ALA A 473 -0.18 8.63 -24.89
C ALA A 473 0.17 10.12 -25.01
N LYS A 474 0.14 10.64 -26.24
CA LYS A 474 0.76 11.93 -26.60
C LYS A 474 -0.12 13.14 -26.33
N VAL A 475 -1.41 12.96 -26.04
CA VAL A 475 -2.35 14.06 -25.82
C VAL A 475 -2.75 14.04 -24.34
N GLU A 476 -2.34 15.06 -23.60
CA GLU A 476 -2.44 15.10 -22.13
C GLU A 476 -3.88 14.97 -21.63
N ASN A 477 -4.78 15.81 -22.15
CA ASN A 477 -6.17 15.92 -21.69
C ASN A 477 -7.17 15.24 -22.66
N PHE A 478 -6.77 14.16 -23.32
CA PHE A 478 -7.66 13.45 -24.25
C PHE A 478 -7.65 11.94 -23.99
N GLY A 479 -8.84 11.40 -23.77
CA GLY A 479 -9.06 9.97 -23.68
C GLY A 479 -9.14 9.45 -22.26
N GLU A 480 -9.79 8.30 -22.16
CA GLU A 480 -10.18 7.64 -20.92
C GLU A 480 -9.92 6.14 -21.07
N TRP A 481 -9.51 5.51 -19.97
CA TRP A 481 -9.29 4.08 -19.89
C TRP A 481 -10.24 3.46 -18.87
N THR A 482 -10.88 2.38 -19.24
CA THR A 482 -11.83 1.65 -18.39
C THR A 482 -11.52 0.17 -18.39
N VAL A 483 -12.03 -0.52 -17.37
CA VAL A 483 -11.96 -1.97 -17.24
C VAL A 483 -13.39 -2.50 -17.22
N SER A 484 -13.69 -3.40 -18.16
CA SER A 484 -15.03 -3.93 -18.38
C SER A 484 -15.04 -5.44 -18.17
N ILE A 485 -16.01 -5.97 -17.44
CA ILE A 485 -16.28 -7.41 -17.36
C ILE A 485 -17.06 -7.82 -18.62
N LEU A 486 -16.58 -8.85 -19.31
CA LEU A 486 -17.23 -9.43 -20.49
C LEU A 486 -17.90 -10.76 -20.15
N ASP A 487 -18.89 -11.17 -20.95
CA ASP A 487 -19.45 -12.51 -20.90
C ASP A 487 -18.54 -13.48 -21.67
N PRO A 488 -17.86 -14.43 -20.99
CA PRO A 488 -16.99 -15.38 -21.68
C PRO A 488 -17.75 -16.34 -22.60
N SER A 489 -19.07 -16.54 -22.42
CA SER A 489 -19.86 -17.43 -23.28
C SER A 489 -20.11 -16.87 -24.69
N GLU A 490 -19.98 -15.54 -24.87
CA GLU A 490 -20.12 -14.88 -26.17
C GLU A 490 -18.79 -14.83 -26.96
N ILE A 491 -17.67 -15.27 -26.36
CA ILE A 491 -16.32 -15.15 -26.92
C ILE A 491 -15.67 -16.53 -26.98
N SER A 492 -15.55 -17.08 -28.19
CA SER A 492 -14.90 -18.37 -28.43
C SER A 492 -13.38 -18.29 -28.53
N ASP A 493 -12.84 -17.12 -28.93
CA ASP A 493 -11.40 -16.88 -29.03
C ASP A 493 -11.07 -15.48 -28.48
N ILE A 494 -10.43 -15.44 -27.30
CA ILE A 494 -10.02 -14.19 -26.64
C ILE A 494 -8.94 -13.41 -27.41
N THR A 495 -8.33 -14.03 -28.42
CA THR A 495 -7.31 -13.42 -29.29
C THR A 495 -7.92 -12.81 -30.56
N ASP A 496 -9.22 -13.02 -30.81
CA ASP A 496 -9.93 -12.43 -31.94
C ASP A 496 -10.37 -10.99 -31.63
N PHE A 497 -9.85 -10.03 -32.41
CA PHE A 497 -10.18 -8.62 -32.20
C PHE A 497 -11.67 -8.33 -32.38
N ASN A 498 -12.33 -8.93 -33.39
CA ASN A 498 -13.71 -8.62 -33.70
C ASN A 498 -14.64 -9.13 -32.60
N GLN A 499 -14.39 -10.32 -32.06
CA GLN A 499 -15.15 -10.86 -30.92
C GLN A 499 -15.02 -9.93 -29.70
N ILE A 500 -13.79 -9.57 -29.32
CA ILE A 500 -13.55 -8.65 -28.18
C ILE A 500 -14.14 -7.25 -28.41
N HIS A 501 -14.08 -6.74 -29.64
CA HIS A 501 -14.60 -5.43 -30.00
C HIS A 501 -16.14 -5.36 -29.98
N GLN A 502 -16.81 -6.43 -30.43
CA GLN A 502 -18.26 -6.52 -30.51
C GLN A 502 -18.91 -6.95 -29.18
N ALA A 503 -18.14 -7.62 -28.31
CA ALA A 503 -18.61 -8.04 -26.99
C ALA A 503 -19.12 -6.85 -26.17
N LYS A 504 -20.35 -7.00 -25.65
CA LYS A 504 -20.99 -6.01 -24.79
C LYS A 504 -20.51 -6.21 -23.35
N PRO A 505 -20.02 -5.16 -22.67
CA PRO A 505 -19.73 -5.25 -21.25
C PRO A 505 -20.97 -5.67 -20.45
N ILE A 506 -20.79 -6.63 -19.54
CA ILE A 506 -21.77 -6.91 -18.49
C ILE A 506 -21.77 -5.73 -17.51
N GLN A 507 -20.58 -5.25 -17.15
CA GLN A 507 -20.36 -4.17 -16.18
C GLN A 507 -19.00 -3.52 -16.44
N THR A 508 -18.92 -2.20 -16.28
CA THR A 508 -17.65 -1.46 -16.23
C THR A 508 -17.29 -1.20 -14.77
N LEU A 509 -16.04 -1.45 -14.40
CA LEU A 509 -15.54 -1.30 -13.04
C LEU A 509 -15.22 0.16 -12.73
N GLY A 510 -15.80 0.67 -11.64
CA GLY A 510 -15.50 2.01 -11.10
C GLY A 510 -15.59 3.14 -12.13
N ASP A 511 -14.84 4.22 -11.87
CA ASP A 511 -14.74 5.37 -12.76
C ASP A 511 -13.66 5.15 -13.84
N GLU A 512 -13.81 5.83 -14.97
CA GLU A 512 -12.78 5.91 -15.99
C GLU A 512 -11.51 6.63 -15.51
N ILE A 513 -10.35 6.11 -15.92
CA ILE A 513 -9.07 6.79 -15.71
C ILE A 513 -8.83 7.73 -16.90
N ARG A 514 -9.04 9.02 -16.67
CA ARG A 514 -8.71 10.06 -17.65
C ARG A 514 -7.20 10.11 -17.93
N SER A 515 -6.82 10.49 -19.16
CA SER A 515 -5.43 10.56 -19.62
C SER A 515 -4.49 11.39 -18.72
N ASP A 516 -4.99 12.48 -18.13
CA ASP A 516 -4.26 13.36 -17.22
C ASP A 516 -4.00 12.72 -15.84
N LYS A 517 -4.80 11.70 -15.48
CA LYS A 517 -4.65 10.92 -14.25
C LYS A 517 -3.94 9.58 -14.47
N LEU A 518 -3.91 9.06 -15.70
CA LEU A 518 -3.27 7.79 -16.05
C LEU A 518 -1.74 7.90 -16.06
N THR A 519 -1.15 7.75 -14.89
CA THR A 519 0.27 8.01 -14.67
C THR A 519 1.07 6.71 -14.68
N GLN A 520 2.22 6.70 -15.37
CA GLN A 520 3.10 5.54 -15.35
C GLN A 520 3.68 5.34 -13.94
N GLY A 521 3.78 4.09 -13.49
CA GLY A 521 4.36 3.76 -12.20
C GLY A 521 3.45 3.88 -10.98
N ILE A 522 2.16 4.21 -11.17
CA ILE A 522 1.14 4.24 -10.11
C ILE A 522 0.14 3.13 -10.35
N TRP A 523 0.00 2.20 -9.40
CA TRP A 523 -1.00 1.15 -9.47
C TRP A 523 -2.41 1.72 -9.54
N SER A 524 -3.20 1.20 -10.48
CA SER A 524 -4.65 1.42 -10.51
C SER A 524 -5.33 0.27 -9.79
N HIS A 525 -6.22 0.59 -8.85
CA HIS A 525 -6.97 -0.37 -8.05
C HIS A 525 -8.47 -0.11 -8.23
N TRP A 526 -9.24 -1.18 -8.35
CA TRP A 526 -10.70 -1.14 -8.39
C TRP A 526 -11.24 -2.06 -7.30
N ASP A 527 -11.80 -1.47 -6.25
CA ASP A 527 -12.53 -2.21 -5.22
C ASP A 527 -13.97 -2.43 -5.66
N LEU A 528 -14.38 -3.70 -5.72
CA LEU A 528 -15.63 -4.08 -6.34
C LEU A 528 -16.82 -3.88 -5.39
N ASN A 529 -17.82 -3.15 -5.88
CA ASN A 529 -19.06 -2.92 -5.15
C ASN A 529 -19.93 -4.20 -5.08
N VAL A 530 -21.08 -4.12 -4.40
CA VAL A 530 -21.98 -5.26 -4.20
C VAL A 530 -22.45 -5.89 -5.51
N ALA A 531 -22.72 -5.08 -6.55
CA ALA A 531 -23.19 -5.58 -7.85
C ALA A 531 -22.08 -6.31 -8.60
N GLU A 532 -20.87 -5.76 -8.61
CA GLU A 532 -19.69 -6.37 -9.25
C GLU A 532 -19.28 -7.67 -8.55
N ARG A 533 -19.35 -7.72 -7.21
CA ARG A 533 -19.12 -8.97 -6.45
C ARG A 533 -20.13 -10.06 -6.80
N ARG A 534 -21.39 -9.72 -7.11
CA ARG A 534 -22.38 -10.70 -7.61
C ARG A 534 -22.00 -11.24 -8.99
N ILE A 535 -21.37 -10.43 -9.84
CA ILE A 535 -20.88 -10.88 -11.16
C ILE A 535 -19.71 -11.85 -10.96
N ILE A 536 -18.75 -11.54 -10.10
CA ILE A 536 -17.67 -12.46 -9.74
C ILE A 536 -18.23 -13.80 -9.26
N ARG A 537 -19.24 -13.78 -8.39
CA ARG A 537 -19.88 -15.02 -7.92
C ARG A 537 -20.47 -15.86 -9.06
N LYS A 538 -21.05 -15.22 -10.08
CA LYS A 538 -21.51 -15.93 -11.28
C LYS A 538 -20.35 -16.48 -12.09
N SER A 539 -19.25 -15.73 -12.22
CA SER A 539 -18.03 -16.16 -12.91
C SER A 539 -17.36 -17.38 -12.27
N ILE A 540 -17.49 -17.59 -10.96
CA ILE A 540 -17.03 -18.82 -10.30
C ILE A 540 -17.72 -20.04 -10.90
N LYS A 541 -19.05 -20.01 -11.06
CA LYS A 541 -19.81 -21.11 -11.67
C LYS A 541 -19.46 -21.37 -13.13
N ASN A 542 -19.03 -20.32 -13.84
CA ASN A 542 -18.61 -20.41 -15.24
C ASN A 542 -17.11 -20.74 -15.38
N GLY A 543 -16.36 -20.83 -14.28
CA GLY A 543 -14.92 -21.12 -14.26
C GLY A 543 -13.99 -19.99 -14.70
N THR A 544 -14.51 -18.88 -15.26
CA THR A 544 -13.68 -17.78 -15.80
C THR A 544 -14.28 -16.40 -15.54
N LEU A 545 -13.43 -15.45 -15.15
CA LEU A 545 -13.72 -14.01 -15.18
C LEU A 545 -12.90 -13.36 -16.30
N LEU A 546 -13.57 -12.79 -17.30
CA LEU A 546 -12.94 -12.14 -18.45
C LEU A 546 -13.06 -10.62 -18.34
N LEU A 547 -11.93 -9.93 -18.36
CA LEU A 547 -11.83 -8.47 -18.35
C LEU A 547 -11.30 -7.95 -19.68
N ARG A 548 -11.89 -6.84 -20.13
CA ARG A 548 -11.40 -6.00 -21.23
C ARG A 548 -10.95 -4.66 -20.67
N VAL A 549 -9.66 -4.36 -20.82
CA VAL A 549 -9.12 -3.02 -20.61
C VAL A 549 -9.24 -2.26 -21.92
N GLU A 550 -9.96 -1.15 -21.92
CA GLU A 550 -10.19 -0.34 -23.11
C GLU A 550 -9.72 1.09 -22.91
N GLY A 551 -9.36 1.73 -24.03
CA GLY A 551 -8.93 3.12 -24.07
C GLY A 551 -9.64 3.86 -25.21
N PRO A 552 -9.14 5.06 -25.58
CA PRO A 552 -9.72 5.85 -26.66
C PRO A 552 -9.72 5.08 -27.99
N ARG A 553 -10.81 5.22 -28.75
CA ARG A 553 -11.01 4.54 -30.03
C ARG A 553 -10.77 5.42 -31.25
N LYS A 554 -10.57 6.73 -31.03
CA LYS A 554 -10.34 7.73 -32.07
C LYS A 554 -9.20 8.66 -31.65
N LEU A 555 -8.52 9.22 -32.63
CA LEU A 555 -7.46 10.20 -32.42
C LEU A 555 -7.99 11.61 -32.69
N PRO A 556 -7.56 12.62 -31.92
CA PRO A 556 -7.74 14.02 -32.27
C PRO A 556 -7.06 14.33 -33.61
N LEU A 557 -7.52 15.37 -34.29
CA LEU A 557 -6.91 15.82 -35.54
C LEU A 557 -5.42 16.10 -35.34
N GLY A 558 -4.57 15.56 -36.22
CA GLY A 558 -3.12 15.74 -36.17
C GLY A 558 -2.38 14.80 -35.20
N ALA A 559 -3.06 14.08 -34.32
CA ALA A 559 -2.43 13.07 -33.46
C ALA A 559 -2.17 11.76 -34.22
N ASP A 560 -1.12 11.04 -33.84
CA ASP A 560 -0.76 9.73 -34.42
C ASP A 560 -0.97 8.57 -33.44
N SER A 561 -1.13 8.86 -32.15
CA SER A 561 -1.34 7.85 -31.12
C SER A 561 -1.87 8.43 -29.80
N GLN A 562 -2.67 7.62 -29.11
CA GLN A 562 -3.10 7.76 -27.72
C GLN A 562 -3.17 6.34 -27.11
N MET A 563 -2.01 5.80 -26.72
CA MET A 563 -1.82 4.39 -26.33
C MET A 563 -1.03 4.28 -25.03
N MET A 564 -1.55 3.51 -24.07
CA MET A 564 -0.90 3.19 -22.79
C MET A 564 -0.35 1.76 -22.79
N GLN A 565 0.79 1.55 -22.13
CA GLN A 565 1.36 0.24 -21.87
C GLN A 565 1.19 -0.16 -20.41
N PHE A 566 0.65 -1.35 -20.14
CA PHE A 566 0.50 -1.92 -18.80
C PHE A 566 1.30 -3.22 -18.64
N ASP A 567 1.82 -3.47 -17.45
CA ASP A 567 2.62 -4.67 -17.16
C ASP A 567 1.73 -5.90 -17.03
N ILE A 568 2.26 -7.03 -17.47
CA ILE A 568 1.62 -8.35 -17.31
C ILE A 568 2.47 -9.31 -16.48
N GLY A 569 3.65 -8.88 -16.05
CA GLY A 569 4.62 -9.63 -15.25
C GLY A 569 5.16 -10.91 -15.90
N TYR A 570 5.04 -11.01 -17.24
CA TYR A 570 5.60 -12.07 -18.08
C TYR A 570 6.45 -11.49 -19.21
N GLY A 571 7.25 -12.34 -19.85
CA GLY A 571 8.00 -11.99 -21.05
C GLY A 571 9.21 -11.09 -20.80
N LYS A 572 9.87 -10.68 -21.89
CA LYS A 572 11.12 -9.89 -21.84
C LYS A 572 10.92 -8.50 -21.25
N PHE A 573 9.73 -7.93 -21.43
CA PHE A 573 9.40 -6.56 -21.02
C PHE A 573 8.70 -6.50 -19.67
N GLY A 574 8.13 -7.60 -19.18
CA GLY A 574 7.45 -7.61 -17.88
C GLY A 574 8.41 -7.42 -16.71
N SER A 575 7.97 -6.72 -15.68
CA SER A 575 8.82 -6.36 -14.53
C SER A 575 8.87 -7.46 -13.45
N GLY A 576 8.25 -8.62 -13.70
CA GLY A 576 8.26 -9.80 -12.83
C GLY A 576 6.96 -10.00 -12.07
N ILE A 577 6.97 -10.93 -11.13
CA ILE A 577 5.77 -11.39 -10.39
C ILE A 577 5.04 -10.26 -9.66
N HIS A 578 5.77 -9.24 -9.19
CA HIS A 578 5.22 -8.14 -8.40
C HIS A 578 4.35 -7.19 -9.20
N TYR A 579 4.43 -7.20 -10.54
CA TYR A 579 3.72 -6.28 -11.43
C TYR A 579 2.62 -6.98 -12.24
N ARG A 580 2.32 -8.25 -11.91
CA ARG A 580 1.22 -8.97 -12.56
C ARG A 580 -0.12 -8.37 -12.16
N PRO A 581 -1.03 -8.16 -13.12
CA PRO A 581 -2.41 -7.88 -12.81
C PRO A 581 -2.96 -9.00 -11.93
N ASN A 582 -3.69 -8.63 -10.89
CA ASN A 582 -4.18 -9.57 -9.91
C ASN A 582 -5.61 -9.21 -9.48
N LEU A 583 -6.34 -10.25 -9.09
CA LEU A 583 -7.65 -10.14 -8.47
C LEU A 583 -7.54 -10.74 -7.08
N GLU A 584 -7.62 -9.89 -6.06
CA GLU A 584 -7.65 -10.29 -4.67
C GLU A 584 -9.10 -10.49 -4.24
N VAL A 585 -9.41 -11.64 -3.64
CA VAL A 585 -10.77 -12.02 -3.23
C VAL A 585 -10.75 -12.45 -1.77
N ILE A 586 -11.56 -11.77 -0.95
CA ILE A 586 -11.92 -12.21 0.40
C ILE A 586 -13.34 -12.76 0.33
N TYR A 587 -13.55 -13.98 0.80
CA TYR A 587 -14.85 -14.64 0.77
C TYR A 587 -15.12 -15.43 2.04
N THR A 588 -16.38 -15.79 2.24
CA THR A 588 -16.80 -16.73 3.27
C THR A 588 -17.60 -17.87 2.64
N LEU A 589 -17.78 -18.96 3.37
CA LEU A 589 -18.61 -20.09 2.95
C LEU A 589 -20.02 -19.96 3.52
N PRO A 590 -21.04 -20.57 2.89
CA PRO A 590 -22.35 -20.68 3.51
C PRO A 590 -22.24 -21.44 4.84
N SER A 591 -22.82 -20.88 5.91
CA SER A 591 -22.84 -21.56 7.20
C SER A 591 -23.67 -22.84 7.14
N LYS A 592 -23.15 -23.90 7.74
CA LYS A 592 -23.93 -25.07 8.17
C LYS A 592 -24.68 -24.70 9.46
N GLN A 593 -25.74 -25.43 9.78
CA GLN A 593 -26.54 -25.20 10.99
C GLN A 593 -26.65 -26.49 11.79
N VAL A 594 -26.46 -26.38 13.10
CA VAL A 594 -26.80 -27.42 14.08
C VAL A 594 -27.83 -26.84 15.03
N GLU A 595 -28.88 -27.62 15.28
CA GLU A 595 -29.89 -27.32 16.30
C GLU A 595 -29.66 -28.28 17.47
N LEU A 596 -29.32 -27.73 18.62
CA LEU A 596 -29.19 -28.48 19.85
C LEU A 596 -30.47 -28.33 20.67
N THR A 597 -31.00 -29.45 21.14
CA THR A 597 -32.03 -29.48 22.18
C THR A 597 -31.36 -29.56 23.55
N PRO A 598 -31.93 -28.93 24.58
CA PRO A 598 -31.35 -29.02 25.91
C PRO A 598 -31.38 -30.49 26.40
N SER A 599 -30.31 -30.95 27.03
CA SER A 599 -30.26 -32.26 27.70
C SER A 599 -31.05 -32.27 29.01
N SER A 600 -31.16 -31.10 29.63
CA SER A 600 -31.97 -30.87 30.83
C SER A 600 -32.48 -29.45 30.87
N ILE A 601 -33.69 -29.27 31.38
CA ILE A 601 -34.26 -27.97 31.76
C ILE A 601 -34.71 -28.02 33.22
N ASN A 602 -34.51 -26.93 33.96
CA ASN A 602 -34.88 -26.85 35.36
C ASN A 602 -35.47 -25.48 35.71
N THR A 603 -36.43 -25.47 36.62
CA THR A 603 -36.93 -24.26 37.28
C THR A 603 -36.37 -24.22 38.68
N VAL A 604 -35.53 -23.22 38.95
CA VAL A 604 -34.79 -23.06 40.19
C VAL A 604 -35.40 -21.91 40.99
N SER A 605 -36.03 -22.26 42.10
CA SER A 605 -36.61 -21.32 43.06
C SER A 605 -36.00 -21.52 44.44
N LYS A 606 -36.20 -20.56 45.35
CA LYS A 606 -35.68 -20.65 46.72
C LYS A 606 -36.28 -21.82 47.51
N ALA A 607 -37.46 -22.27 47.12
CA ALA A 607 -38.18 -23.36 47.78
C ALA A 607 -37.78 -24.74 47.26
N GLU A 608 -37.60 -24.86 45.95
CA GLU A 608 -37.36 -26.15 45.28
C GLU A 608 -36.75 -25.96 43.88
N VAL A 609 -36.13 -27.04 43.39
CA VAL A 609 -35.66 -27.20 42.02
C VAL A 609 -36.57 -28.20 41.32
N LYS A 610 -37.29 -27.76 40.29
CA LYS A 610 -38.15 -28.62 39.49
C LYS A 610 -37.46 -29.01 38.19
N GLN A 611 -37.24 -30.30 38.01
CA GLN A 611 -36.68 -30.84 36.77
C GLN A 611 -37.77 -30.95 35.69
N ASN A 612 -37.36 -30.80 34.43
CA ASN A 612 -38.24 -30.87 33.24
C ASN A 612 -39.31 -29.76 33.13
N GLU A 613 -39.22 -28.72 33.96
CA GLU A 613 -40.04 -27.50 33.86
C GLU A 613 -39.11 -26.30 33.61
N LEU A 614 -39.50 -25.38 32.73
CA LEU A 614 -38.74 -24.15 32.46
C LEU A 614 -39.60 -22.91 32.70
N GLN A 615 -39.48 -22.33 33.89
CA GLN A 615 -40.15 -21.09 34.27
C GLN A 615 -39.15 -20.02 34.69
N SER A 616 -39.50 -18.76 34.48
CA SER A 616 -38.72 -17.63 35.00
C SER A 616 -39.62 -16.47 35.39
N GLY A 617 -39.17 -15.65 36.35
CA GLY A 617 -39.90 -14.47 36.81
C GLY A 617 -39.85 -14.33 38.33
N PHE A 618 -41.00 -14.18 38.97
CA PHE A 618 -41.10 -14.02 40.43
C PHE A 618 -42.10 -14.99 41.04
N ASP A 619 -41.70 -15.66 42.12
CA ASP A 619 -42.56 -16.58 42.84
C ASP A 619 -43.64 -15.85 43.67
N LYS A 620 -44.44 -16.62 44.42
CA LYS A 620 -45.49 -16.09 45.32
C LYS A 620 -44.97 -15.16 46.43
N ASN A 621 -43.68 -15.21 46.75
CA ASN A 621 -43.04 -14.36 47.76
C ASN A 621 -42.40 -13.12 47.12
N GLY A 622 -42.26 -13.09 45.79
CA GLY A 622 -41.54 -12.06 45.04
C GLY A 622 -40.06 -12.38 44.88
N ASP A 623 -39.62 -13.58 45.28
CA ASP A 623 -38.25 -14.04 45.06
C ASP A 623 -38.10 -14.41 43.57
N VAL A 624 -36.91 -14.12 43.00
CA VAL A 624 -36.61 -14.42 41.59
C VAL A 624 -36.63 -15.92 41.37
N VAL A 625 -37.25 -16.36 40.27
CA VAL A 625 -37.22 -17.73 39.76
C VAL A 625 -36.39 -17.76 38.48
N TYR A 626 -35.42 -18.68 38.46
CA TYR A 626 -34.49 -18.87 37.34
C TYR A 626 -34.91 -20.09 36.52
N GLY A 627 -34.91 -19.97 35.20
CA GLY A 627 -34.96 -21.13 34.31
C GLY A 627 -33.54 -21.49 33.89
N GLN A 628 -33.14 -22.74 34.02
CA GLN A 628 -31.82 -23.23 33.62
C GLN A 628 -31.97 -24.23 32.47
N MET A 629 -31.08 -24.14 31.49
CA MET A 629 -31.02 -25.04 30.34
C MET A 629 -29.57 -25.49 30.16
N THR A 630 -29.37 -26.78 29.90
CA THR A 630 -28.05 -27.36 29.62
C THR A 630 -28.03 -27.95 28.23
N PHE A 631 -27.02 -27.63 27.43
CA PHE A 631 -26.81 -28.18 26.09
C PHE A 631 -25.46 -28.89 26.03
N LEU A 632 -25.45 -30.14 25.56
CA LEU A 632 -24.22 -30.90 25.36
C LEU A 632 -23.54 -30.49 24.06
N THR A 633 -22.22 -30.41 24.07
CA THR A 633 -21.40 -30.02 22.92
C THR A 633 -21.01 -31.18 22.02
N GLU A 634 -21.32 -32.43 22.39
CA GLU A 634 -20.90 -33.64 21.68
C GLU A 634 -21.38 -33.72 20.21
N ASN A 635 -22.49 -33.04 19.90
CA ASN A 635 -23.06 -32.99 18.55
C ASN A 635 -22.50 -31.84 17.70
N LEU A 636 -21.58 -31.03 18.25
CA LEU A 636 -20.87 -30.02 17.48
C LEU A 636 -19.70 -30.64 16.70
N PRO A 637 -19.31 -30.08 15.54
CA PRO A 637 -18.19 -30.55 14.75
C PRO A 637 -16.85 -30.32 15.47
N ASP A 638 -15.73 -30.73 14.87
CA ASP A 638 -14.40 -30.51 15.44
C ASP A 638 -14.18 -29.02 15.85
N PRO A 639 -13.92 -28.71 17.13
CA PRO A 639 -13.71 -27.33 17.59
C PRO A 639 -12.50 -26.65 16.94
N LYS A 640 -11.50 -27.40 16.45
CA LYS A 640 -10.34 -26.82 15.75
C LYS A 640 -10.68 -26.27 14.38
N LYS A 641 -11.79 -26.74 13.79
CA LYS A 641 -12.27 -26.34 12.47
C LYS A 641 -13.63 -25.65 12.53
N THR A 642 -14.25 -25.47 13.69
CA THR A 642 -15.56 -24.84 13.82
C THR A 642 -15.41 -23.36 14.14
N VAL A 643 -15.92 -22.50 13.26
CA VAL A 643 -16.08 -21.05 13.49
C VAL A 643 -17.58 -20.72 13.51
N ILE A 644 -18.08 -20.26 14.66
CA ILE A 644 -19.47 -19.87 14.90
C ILE A 644 -19.71 -18.49 14.29
N THR A 645 -20.40 -18.50 13.15
CA THR A 645 -20.78 -17.28 12.43
C THR A 645 -22.03 -16.60 13.00
N GLU A 646 -22.93 -17.37 13.61
CA GLU A 646 -24.17 -16.88 14.23
C GLU A 646 -24.60 -17.89 15.28
N ALA A 647 -25.06 -17.43 16.45
CA ALA A 647 -25.67 -18.27 17.46
C ALA A 647 -26.87 -17.55 18.09
N TYR A 648 -27.93 -18.29 18.35
CA TYR A 648 -29.09 -17.76 19.07
C TYR A 648 -29.87 -18.86 19.74
N LEU A 649 -30.57 -18.50 20.82
CA LEU A 649 -31.53 -19.38 21.46
C LEU A 649 -32.93 -19.06 20.98
N THR A 650 -33.64 -20.06 20.48
CA THR A 650 -35.08 -19.97 20.20
C THR A 650 -35.85 -20.51 21.39
N MET A 651 -36.69 -19.67 22.00
CA MET A 651 -37.58 -20.05 23.09
C MET A 651 -39.00 -19.64 22.76
N SER A 652 -39.96 -20.45 23.22
CA SER A 652 -41.38 -20.13 23.09
C SER A 652 -42.07 -20.07 24.44
N ASN A 653 -42.97 -19.10 24.61
CA ASN A 653 -43.73 -18.88 25.84
C ASN A 653 -45.16 -19.38 25.71
N GLU A 654 -45.67 -20.03 26.75
CA GLU A 654 -47.06 -20.50 26.85
C GLU A 654 -48.01 -19.40 27.31
N ASN A 655 -47.49 -18.49 28.13
CA ASN A 655 -48.22 -17.37 28.68
C ASN A 655 -47.39 -16.09 28.59
N ALA A 656 -48.08 -14.96 28.67
CA ALA A 656 -47.47 -13.67 28.97
C ALA A 656 -47.97 -13.20 30.35
N LEU A 657 -47.25 -12.30 30.99
CA LEU A 657 -47.63 -11.80 32.30
C LEU A 657 -48.84 -10.85 32.17
N PRO A 658 -49.83 -10.94 33.07
CA PRO A 658 -51.04 -10.12 33.04
C PRO A 658 -50.79 -8.63 33.33
N THR A 659 -49.58 -8.27 33.77
CA THR A 659 -49.19 -6.90 34.11
C THR A 659 -48.95 -6.02 32.87
N SER A 660 -49.12 -4.70 33.04
CA SER A 660 -48.73 -3.67 32.08
C SER A 660 -47.30 -3.15 32.30
N GLN A 661 -46.63 -3.56 33.38
CA GLN A 661 -45.23 -3.22 33.61
C GLN A 661 -44.31 -3.90 32.59
N ASP A 662 -43.27 -3.18 32.18
CA ASP A 662 -42.22 -3.68 31.28
C ASP A 662 -41.25 -4.58 32.06
N ILE A 663 -41.70 -5.80 32.37
CA ILE A 663 -40.82 -6.87 32.85
C ILE A 663 -40.13 -7.47 31.62
N ARG A 664 -38.81 -7.57 31.68
CA ARG A 664 -38.00 -8.13 30.61
C ARG A 664 -37.25 -9.36 31.07
N PHE A 665 -36.99 -10.24 30.12
CA PHE A 665 -36.29 -11.50 30.32
C PHE A 665 -34.99 -11.48 29.53
N THR A 666 -33.90 -11.86 30.17
CA THR A 666 -32.57 -12.02 29.57
C THR A 666 -32.08 -13.45 29.76
N ILE A 667 -31.10 -13.81 28.94
CA ILE A 667 -30.40 -15.09 29.03
C ILE A 667 -28.93 -14.81 29.29
N GLU A 668 -28.37 -15.59 30.20
CA GLU A 668 -26.95 -15.53 30.56
C GLU A 668 -26.31 -16.89 30.27
N LEU A 669 -25.10 -16.87 29.71
CA LEU A 669 -24.22 -18.02 29.67
C LEU A 669 -23.50 -18.11 31.02
N ALA A 670 -23.55 -19.27 31.68
CA ALA A 670 -23.07 -19.45 33.05
C ALA A 670 -22.10 -20.64 33.17
N GLY A 671 -21.15 -20.55 34.11
CA GLY A 671 -20.32 -21.68 34.53
C GLY A 671 -20.94 -22.38 35.74
N LEU A 672 -21.90 -23.27 35.54
CA LEU A 672 -22.63 -23.92 36.64
C LEU A 672 -22.82 -25.41 36.39
N GLU A 673 -22.31 -26.24 37.31
CA GLU A 673 -22.65 -27.67 37.40
C GLU A 673 -23.77 -27.94 38.43
N ASP A 674 -23.85 -27.11 39.48
CA ASP A 674 -24.78 -27.30 40.60
C ASP A 674 -26.19 -26.72 40.32
N LEU A 675 -27.20 -27.46 40.75
CA LEU A 675 -28.62 -27.23 40.44
C LEU A 675 -29.39 -26.42 41.50
N ASP A 676 -28.77 -25.97 42.59
CA ASP A 676 -29.47 -25.31 43.69
C ASP A 676 -29.61 -23.78 43.56
N TYR A 677 -30.54 -23.21 44.32
CA TYR A 677 -30.85 -21.78 44.25
C TYR A 677 -29.70 -20.84 44.61
N GLN A 678 -28.88 -21.19 45.61
CA GLN A 678 -27.78 -20.31 46.01
C GLN A 678 -26.66 -20.34 44.96
N SER A 679 -26.35 -21.52 44.44
CA SER A 679 -25.37 -21.67 43.36
C SER A 679 -25.82 -20.92 42.11
N VAL A 680 -27.07 -21.12 41.65
CA VAL A 680 -27.58 -20.37 40.50
C VAL A 680 -27.60 -18.87 40.78
N LYS A 681 -28.02 -18.41 41.96
CA LYS A 681 -28.06 -16.97 42.28
C LYS A 681 -26.67 -16.32 42.32
N ASN A 682 -25.68 -17.02 42.89
CA ASN A 682 -24.31 -16.51 43.09
C ASN A 682 -23.34 -16.95 41.98
N ARG A 683 -23.89 -17.48 40.88
CA ARG A 683 -23.14 -18.02 39.74
C ARG A 683 -22.11 -17.05 39.18
N GLU A 684 -21.02 -17.61 38.69
CA GLU A 684 -20.13 -16.91 37.78
C GLU A 684 -20.86 -16.72 36.45
N LYS A 685 -21.12 -15.45 36.13
CA LYS A 685 -21.69 -15.07 34.84
C LYS A 685 -20.54 -15.05 33.87
N LYS A 686 -20.56 -15.95 32.90
CA LYS A 686 -19.61 -15.86 31.80
C LYS A 686 -20.01 -14.70 30.93
N GLU A 687 -21.25 -14.68 30.41
CA GLU A 687 -21.65 -13.66 29.46
C GLU A 687 -23.14 -13.33 29.44
N PHE A 688 -23.44 -12.09 29.06
CA PHE A 688 -24.81 -11.63 28.81
C PHE A 688 -25.17 -11.77 27.33
N ILE A 689 -26.33 -12.34 27.05
CA ILE A 689 -26.88 -12.31 25.68
C ILE A 689 -27.61 -10.98 25.52
N GLY A 690 -27.04 -10.08 24.70
CA GLY A 690 -27.49 -8.68 24.53
C GLY A 690 -28.91 -8.43 24.00
N TYR A 691 -29.74 -9.47 23.85
CA TYR A 691 -31.14 -9.36 23.44
C TYR A 691 -32.08 -9.74 24.61
N GLU A 692 -32.86 -8.78 25.08
CA GLU A 692 -33.94 -9.00 26.04
C GLU A 692 -35.30 -9.20 25.34
N VAL A 693 -36.20 -9.95 25.98
CA VAL A 693 -37.60 -10.06 25.57
C VAL A 693 -38.49 -9.41 26.62
N SER A 694 -39.24 -8.39 26.22
CA SER A 694 -40.22 -7.72 27.10
C SER A 694 -41.53 -8.50 27.20
N ASN A 695 -42.26 -8.30 28.29
CA ASN A 695 -43.60 -8.83 28.45
C ASN A 695 -44.57 -8.36 27.35
N ALA A 696 -44.35 -7.17 26.76
CA ALA A 696 -45.12 -6.71 25.60
C ALA A 696 -44.86 -7.60 24.37
N GLN A 697 -43.61 -8.00 24.13
CA GLN A 697 -43.26 -8.92 23.05
C GLN A 697 -43.81 -10.34 23.30
N LEU A 698 -43.82 -10.82 24.56
CA LEU A 698 -44.44 -12.10 24.93
C LEU A 698 -45.94 -12.16 24.61
N LYS A 699 -46.64 -11.01 24.63
CA LYS A 699 -48.07 -10.90 24.26
C LYS A 699 -48.29 -10.86 22.75
N ASP A 700 -47.35 -10.28 22.02
CA ASP A 700 -47.44 -10.09 20.56
C ASP A 700 -47.17 -11.40 19.79
N LYS A 701 -46.16 -12.17 20.24
CA LYS A 701 -45.78 -13.44 19.63
C LYS A 701 -45.31 -14.44 20.68
N ASN A 702 -45.46 -15.72 20.36
CA ASN A 702 -45.11 -16.82 21.26
C ASN A 702 -43.70 -17.37 21.07
N SER A 703 -42.93 -16.90 20.08
CA SER A 703 -41.58 -17.42 19.77
C SER A 703 -40.56 -16.29 19.62
N HIS A 704 -39.41 -16.46 20.27
CA HIS A 704 -38.39 -15.43 20.45
C HIS A 704 -37.01 -15.98 20.19
N ASN A 705 -36.19 -15.19 19.50
CA ASN A 705 -34.78 -15.49 19.27
C ASN A 705 -33.93 -14.55 20.10
N PHE A 706 -33.12 -15.10 20.99
CA PHE A 706 -32.12 -14.40 21.78
C PHE A 706 -30.80 -14.49 21.03
N ILE A 707 -30.43 -13.43 20.31
CA ILE A 707 -29.27 -13.40 19.40
C ILE A 707 -27.99 -13.13 20.20
N PHE A 708 -26.96 -13.94 19.97
CA PHE A 708 -25.69 -13.85 20.67
C PHE A 708 -24.77 -12.87 19.94
N ASP A 709 -24.04 -12.03 20.68
CA ASP A 709 -23.04 -11.12 20.13
C ASP A 709 -21.72 -11.83 19.81
N SER A 710 -20.68 -11.10 19.43
CA SER A 710 -19.37 -11.69 19.13
C SER A 710 -18.71 -12.33 20.33
N TYR A 711 -18.76 -11.67 21.49
CA TYR A 711 -18.09 -12.17 22.68
C TYR A 711 -18.73 -13.46 23.19
N CYS A 712 -20.07 -13.53 23.20
CA CYS A 712 -20.77 -14.76 23.55
C CYS A 712 -20.46 -15.91 22.57
N ARG A 713 -20.29 -15.62 21.27
CA ARG A 713 -19.87 -16.64 20.29
C ARG A 713 -18.44 -17.15 20.57
N GLU A 714 -17.51 -16.25 20.88
CA GLU A 714 -16.13 -16.62 21.26
C GLU A 714 -16.12 -17.50 22.53
N ALA A 715 -16.90 -17.13 23.54
CA ALA A 715 -17.06 -17.93 24.76
C ALA A 715 -17.62 -19.34 24.48
N LEU A 716 -18.60 -19.48 23.58
CA LEU A 716 -19.11 -20.79 23.16
C LEU A 716 -18.04 -21.61 22.44
N GLU A 717 -17.23 -21.00 21.58
CA GLU A 717 -16.14 -21.70 20.91
C GLU A 717 -15.07 -22.19 21.89
N GLU A 718 -14.73 -21.38 22.89
CA GLU A 718 -13.77 -21.75 23.93
C GLU A 718 -14.29 -22.92 24.78
N MET A 719 -15.56 -22.86 25.20
CA MET A 719 -16.21 -23.95 25.93
C MET A 719 -16.29 -25.23 25.09
N HIS A 720 -16.61 -25.10 23.81
CA HIS A 720 -16.63 -26.21 22.87
C HIS A 720 -15.23 -26.83 22.67
N ALA A 721 -14.18 -26.01 22.57
CA ALA A 721 -12.80 -26.48 22.51
C ALA A 721 -12.38 -27.26 23.77
N LYS A 722 -12.91 -26.89 24.94
CA LYS A 722 -12.72 -27.58 26.22
C LYS A 722 -13.69 -28.77 26.44
N HIS A 723 -14.64 -28.99 25.53
CA HIS A 723 -15.70 -30.01 25.60
C HIS A 723 -16.60 -29.87 26.85
N VAL A 724 -16.86 -28.62 27.27
CA VAL A 724 -17.71 -28.30 28.43
C VAL A 724 -19.14 -28.00 27.95
N PRO A 725 -20.19 -28.52 28.61
CA PRO A 725 -21.59 -28.21 28.28
C PRO A 725 -21.90 -26.71 28.36
N PHE A 726 -22.85 -26.24 27.54
CA PHE A 726 -23.35 -24.88 27.64
C PHE A 726 -24.50 -24.80 28.64
N HIS A 727 -24.34 -23.99 29.68
CA HIS A 727 -25.39 -23.71 30.65
C HIS A 727 -25.94 -22.31 30.45
N PHE A 728 -27.25 -22.23 30.18
CA PHE A 728 -27.96 -20.96 30.04
C PHE A 728 -28.94 -20.76 31.17
N VAL A 729 -29.01 -19.53 31.69
CA VAL A 729 -29.99 -19.14 32.70
C VAL A 729 -30.87 -18.03 32.15
N VAL A 730 -32.17 -18.30 32.06
CA VAL A 730 -33.20 -17.28 31.79
C VAL A 730 -33.70 -16.68 33.11
N ARG A 731 -33.74 -15.35 33.16
CA ARG A 731 -34.26 -14.61 34.33
C ARG A 731 -34.92 -13.30 33.94
N SER A 732 -35.69 -12.74 34.87
CA SER A 732 -36.15 -11.35 34.77
C SER A 732 -35.00 -10.35 35.06
N THR A 733 -35.00 -9.20 34.38
CA THR A 733 -33.96 -8.16 34.56
C THR A 733 -34.26 -7.10 35.61
N SER A 734 -35.52 -6.90 35.97
CA SER A 734 -35.95 -5.95 37.01
C SER A 734 -36.10 -6.64 38.38
N SER A 735 -35.91 -5.94 39.49
CA SER A 735 -36.52 -6.33 40.77
C SER A 735 -37.97 -5.85 40.77
N SER A 736 -38.95 -6.75 40.82
CA SER A 736 -40.37 -6.38 40.92
C SER A 736 -40.91 -6.64 42.32
N ALA A 737 -41.76 -5.73 42.82
CA ALA A 737 -42.55 -5.97 44.03
C ALA A 737 -43.77 -6.88 43.76
N GLU A 738 -44.05 -7.16 42.48
CA GLU A 738 -45.14 -8.01 42.04
C GLU A 738 -44.81 -9.48 42.31
N LYS A 739 -45.76 -10.19 42.92
CA LYS A 739 -45.64 -11.59 43.30
C LYS A 739 -46.37 -12.47 42.29
N ASN A 740 -45.93 -13.71 42.16
CA ASN A 740 -46.57 -14.73 41.32
C ASN A 740 -46.62 -14.35 39.82
N MET A 741 -45.51 -13.80 39.33
CA MET A 741 -45.34 -13.37 37.94
C MET A 741 -44.36 -14.30 37.24
N LEU A 742 -44.84 -15.47 36.83
CA LEU A 742 -44.05 -16.50 36.14
C LEU A 742 -44.44 -16.61 34.67
N VAL A 743 -43.43 -16.63 33.82
CA VAL A 743 -43.54 -17.05 32.42
C VAL A 743 -43.17 -18.53 32.36
N ASN A 744 -44.07 -19.32 31.78
CA ASN A 744 -43.85 -20.70 31.41
C ASN A 744 -43.26 -20.71 30.00
N TRP A 745 -42.02 -21.17 29.90
CA TRP A 745 -41.41 -21.48 28.63
C TRP A 745 -41.73 -22.94 28.30
N HIS A 746 -41.96 -23.24 27.02
CA HIS A 746 -42.27 -24.60 26.59
C HIS A 746 -41.16 -25.59 27.01
N ASP A 747 -41.60 -26.74 27.52
CA ASP A 747 -40.74 -27.80 28.07
C ASP A 747 -40.13 -28.73 27.00
N LEU A 748 -39.39 -29.76 27.46
CA LEU A 748 -38.75 -30.77 26.60
C LEU A 748 -39.74 -31.67 25.84
N HIS A 749 -41.02 -31.66 26.18
CA HIS A 749 -42.05 -32.55 25.62
C HIS A 749 -43.03 -31.82 24.69
N SER A 750 -42.92 -30.50 24.57
CA SER A 750 -43.70 -29.67 23.65
C SER A 750 -43.26 -29.83 22.20
N ASN A 751 -44.18 -29.62 21.24
CA ASN A 751 -43.81 -29.47 19.82
C ASN A 751 -43.01 -28.19 19.52
N GLN A 752 -42.80 -27.32 20.52
CA GLN A 752 -42.05 -26.06 20.46
C GLN A 752 -40.90 -26.03 21.48
N VAL A 753 -40.11 -27.11 21.56
CA VAL A 753 -38.94 -27.21 22.45
C VAL A 753 -37.98 -26.05 22.23
N CYS A 754 -37.37 -25.57 23.32
CA CYS A 754 -36.25 -24.63 23.24
C CYS A 754 -35.10 -25.21 22.41
N LYS A 755 -34.49 -24.37 21.56
CA LYS A 755 -33.38 -24.77 20.69
C LYS A 755 -32.24 -23.78 20.79
N LEU A 756 -31.02 -24.29 20.91
CA LEU A 756 -29.82 -23.53 20.61
C LEU A 756 -29.47 -23.76 19.14
N VAL A 757 -29.55 -22.69 18.35
CA VAL A 757 -29.18 -22.73 16.93
C VAL A 757 -27.78 -22.16 16.80
N ILE A 758 -26.85 -22.98 16.32
CA ILE A 758 -25.48 -22.58 16.01
C ILE A 758 -25.29 -22.71 14.50
N LYS A 759 -24.95 -21.60 13.85
CA LYS A 759 -24.52 -21.58 12.47
C LYS A 759 -23.01 -21.39 12.42
N TYR A 760 -22.33 -22.30 11.74
CA TYR A 760 -20.87 -22.33 11.69
C TYR A 760 -20.36 -22.59 10.28
N ILE A 761 -19.10 -22.25 10.04
CA ILE A 761 -18.34 -22.72 8.89
C ILE A 761 -17.22 -23.64 9.36
N GLU A 762 -16.83 -24.57 8.49
CA GLU A 762 -15.65 -25.40 8.71
C GLU A 762 -14.42 -24.67 8.18
N ARG A 763 -13.62 -24.09 9.07
CA ARG A 763 -12.39 -23.34 8.77
C ARG A 763 -11.36 -23.62 9.84
N ARG A 764 -10.14 -23.95 9.42
CA ARG A 764 -9.02 -24.10 10.36
C ARG A 764 -8.68 -22.76 11.03
N LYS A 765 -8.60 -22.77 12.35
CA LYS A 765 -8.30 -21.58 13.17
C LYS A 765 -6.81 -21.39 13.45
N GLU A 766 -6.11 -22.49 13.69
CA GLU A 766 -4.69 -22.46 14.07
C GLU A 766 -3.77 -22.54 12.85
N PRO A 767 -2.65 -21.82 12.81
CA PRO A 767 -1.67 -21.96 11.74
C PRO A 767 -1.03 -23.35 11.72
N LEU A 768 -0.34 -23.66 10.62
CA LEU A 768 0.51 -24.85 10.51
C LEU A 768 1.78 -24.70 11.37
N PRO A 769 2.40 -25.82 11.80
CA PRO A 769 3.76 -25.75 12.35
C PRO A 769 4.73 -25.09 11.38
N ALA A 770 5.73 -24.40 11.92
CA ALA A 770 6.74 -23.75 11.10
C ALA A 770 7.57 -24.78 10.30
N PRO A 771 8.11 -24.40 9.12
CA PRO A 771 9.08 -25.21 8.40
C PRO A 771 10.29 -25.57 9.29
N ALA A 772 10.98 -26.66 8.99
CA ALA A 772 12.19 -27.07 9.72
C ALA A 772 13.44 -27.00 8.83
N ASN A 773 14.63 -27.08 9.44
CA ASN A 773 15.91 -27.24 8.75
C ASN A 773 16.19 -26.18 7.66
N LEU A 774 15.80 -24.92 7.90
CA LEU A 774 16.13 -23.83 6.98
C LEU A 774 17.65 -23.71 6.86
N SER A 775 18.14 -23.80 5.63
CA SER A 775 19.55 -23.70 5.28
C SER A 775 19.74 -22.81 4.07
N VAL A 776 20.88 -22.16 4.01
CA VAL A 776 21.25 -21.24 2.94
C VAL A 776 22.60 -21.66 2.36
N THR A 777 22.69 -21.76 1.05
CA THR A 777 23.91 -22.13 0.33
C THR A 777 24.11 -21.20 -0.86
N LEU A 778 25.37 -21.04 -1.31
CA LEU A 778 25.69 -20.28 -2.52
C LEU A 778 25.94 -21.26 -3.68
N GLU A 779 25.03 -21.32 -4.64
CA GLU A 779 25.15 -22.17 -5.84
C GLU A 779 25.17 -21.26 -7.08
N ASN A 780 26.20 -21.41 -7.94
CA ASN A 780 26.31 -20.64 -9.20
C ASN A 780 26.19 -19.11 -9.04
N ARG A 781 26.72 -18.54 -7.94
CA ARG A 781 26.58 -17.12 -7.56
C ARG A 781 25.13 -16.69 -7.27
N GLN A 782 24.29 -17.61 -6.86
CA GLN A 782 22.93 -17.33 -6.39
C GLN A 782 22.74 -17.94 -5.01
N VAL A 783 22.02 -17.22 -4.15
CA VAL A 783 21.66 -17.72 -2.83
C VAL A 783 20.51 -18.71 -3.00
N LYS A 784 20.71 -19.94 -2.56
CA LYS A 784 19.71 -20.98 -2.54
C LYS A 784 19.27 -21.22 -1.10
N LEU A 785 17.96 -21.20 -0.90
CA LEU A 785 17.33 -21.55 0.36
C LEU A 785 16.73 -22.95 0.24
N SER A 786 16.82 -23.74 1.31
CA SER A 786 16.21 -25.06 1.40
C SER A 786 15.67 -25.29 2.81
N TRP A 787 14.51 -25.92 2.93
CA TRP A 787 13.83 -26.19 4.19
C TRP A 787 13.10 -27.54 4.13
N SER A 788 12.39 -27.90 5.19
CA SER A 788 11.49 -29.05 5.25
C SER A 788 10.09 -28.58 5.61
N ASN A 789 9.10 -28.86 4.78
CA ASN A 789 7.72 -28.50 5.04
C ASN A 789 7.11 -29.38 6.15
N PRO A 790 6.16 -28.85 6.95
CA PRO A 790 5.46 -29.65 7.94
C PRO A 790 4.62 -30.75 7.26
N LYS A 791 4.65 -31.98 7.79
CA LYS A 791 3.84 -33.08 7.28
C LYS A 791 2.39 -32.94 7.76
N HIS A 792 1.57 -32.25 6.97
CA HIS A 792 0.16 -31.99 7.31
C HIS A 792 -0.73 -32.05 6.07
N ALA A 793 -1.95 -32.59 6.21
CA ALA A 793 -2.89 -32.73 5.08
C ALA A 793 -3.35 -31.39 4.51
N ASP A 794 -3.56 -30.40 5.38
CA ASP A 794 -3.99 -29.04 5.01
C ASP A 794 -2.84 -28.13 4.53
N LEU A 795 -1.61 -28.63 4.33
CA LEU A 795 -0.50 -27.82 3.80
C LEU A 795 -0.74 -27.46 2.34
N VAL A 796 -0.71 -26.16 2.03
CA VAL A 796 -0.70 -25.67 0.64
C VAL A 796 0.73 -25.43 0.17
N GLY A 797 1.58 -24.87 1.02
CA GLY A 797 2.99 -24.68 0.68
C GLY A 797 3.76 -23.81 1.66
N ALA A 798 4.90 -23.31 1.21
CA ALA A 798 5.74 -22.36 1.92
C ALA A 798 5.83 -21.02 1.18
N PHE A 799 5.96 -19.95 1.95
CA PHE A 799 6.11 -18.58 1.50
C PHE A 799 7.49 -18.08 1.96
N VAL A 800 8.29 -17.55 1.04
CA VAL A 800 9.66 -17.11 1.32
C VAL A 800 9.76 -15.61 1.10
N VAL A 801 10.23 -14.90 2.13
CA VAL A 801 10.42 -13.44 2.13
C VAL A 801 11.87 -13.12 2.43
N ARG A 802 12.36 -12.04 1.82
CA ARG A 802 13.67 -11.46 2.07
C ARG A 802 13.55 -10.02 2.52
N ASN A 803 14.27 -9.63 3.56
CA ASN A 803 14.39 -8.25 4.01
C ASN A 803 15.85 -7.93 4.33
N ARG A 804 16.32 -6.74 3.95
CA ARG A 804 17.70 -6.31 4.18
C ARG A 804 17.95 -5.87 5.62
N PHE A 805 16.95 -5.24 6.24
CA PHE A 805 17.18 -4.39 7.41
C PHE A 805 16.85 -5.09 8.72
N HIS A 806 15.89 -6.02 8.70
CA HIS A 806 15.52 -6.84 9.85
C HIS A 806 14.96 -8.19 9.38
N SER A 807 14.76 -9.12 10.31
CA SER A 807 14.08 -10.38 10.03
C SER A 807 12.63 -10.15 9.61
N PRO A 808 12.16 -10.69 8.47
CA PRO A 808 10.76 -10.64 8.10
C PRO A 808 9.88 -11.35 9.15
N ARG A 809 8.95 -10.61 9.75
CA ARG A 809 7.97 -11.18 10.71
C ARG A 809 6.60 -11.45 10.10
N SER A 810 6.40 -11.05 8.85
CA SER A 810 5.18 -11.29 8.08
C SER A 810 5.51 -11.66 6.63
N PRO A 811 4.66 -12.43 5.92
CA PRO A 811 4.80 -12.71 4.49
C PRO A 811 4.91 -11.48 3.58
N LEU A 812 4.52 -10.29 4.06
CA LEU A 812 4.63 -9.03 3.31
C LEU A 812 5.75 -8.12 3.78
N ASP A 813 6.43 -8.49 4.85
CA ASP A 813 7.49 -7.72 5.47
C ASP A 813 8.83 -7.88 4.72
N GLY A 814 8.82 -7.46 3.46
CA GLY A 814 9.97 -7.52 2.57
C GLY A 814 9.60 -7.85 1.13
N VAL A 815 10.52 -8.53 0.44
CA VAL A 815 10.37 -8.93 -0.96
C VAL A 815 10.03 -10.42 -1.02
N LYS A 816 8.85 -10.74 -1.56
CA LYS A 816 8.45 -12.12 -1.87
C LYS A 816 9.41 -12.74 -2.89
N LEU A 817 10.02 -13.86 -2.52
CA LEU A 817 10.85 -14.69 -3.42
C LEU A 817 10.08 -15.89 -3.97
N TYR A 818 9.26 -16.52 -3.13
CA TYR A 818 8.60 -17.77 -3.47
C TYR A 818 7.25 -17.91 -2.74
N ALA A 819 6.31 -18.60 -3.38
CA ALA A 819 5.12 -19.16 -2.74
C ALA A 819 4.69 -20.40 -3.53
N GLY A 820 4.67 -21.56 -2.88
CA GLY A 820 4.32 -22.83 -3.50
C GLY A 820 4.73 -24.04 -2.65
N SER A 821 4.58 -25.25 -3.17
CA SER A 821 4.78 -26.51 -2.44
C SER A 821 6.22 -27.02 -2.39
N ASP A 822 7.14 -26.39 -3.13
CA ASP A 822 8.54 -26.80 -3.13
C ASP A 822 9.19 -26.54 -1.75
N GLU A 823 10.31 -27.20 -1.51
CA GLU A 823 11.11 -27.10 -0.28
C GLU A 823 12.44 -26.36 -0.51
N TYR A 824 12.54 -25.65 -1.64
CA TYR A 824 13.69 -24.84 -1.97
C TYR A 824 13.31 -23.66 -2.87
N THR A 825 14.13 -22.62 -2.85
CA THR A 825 14.05 -21.54 -3.83
C THR A 825 15.39 -20.87 -4.03
N TYR A 826 15.52 -20.09 -5.11
CA TYR A 826 16.68 -19.25 -5.37
C TYR A 826 16.30 -17.78 -5.23
N ASP A 827 17.14 -17.01 -4.55
CA ASP A 827 17.06 -15.55 -4.59
C ASP A 827 17.57 -15.04 -5.94
N ASN A 828 16.70 -15.11 -6.95
CA ASN A 828 16.99 -14.68 -8.31
C ASN A 828 17.01 -13.16 -8.49
N PHE A 829 16.61 -12.41 -7.45
CA PHE A 829 16.40 -10.97 -7.51
C PHE A 829 17.37 -10.19 -6.60
N GLY A 830 18.06 -10.88 -5.69
CA GLY A 830 18.98 -10.30 -4.72
C GLY A 830 20.43 -10.34 -5.13
N ASN A 831 21.20 -9.46 -4.53
CA ASN A 831 22.65 -9.47 -4.64
C ASN A 831 23.22 -10.48 -3.62
N PRO A 832 23.89 -11.56 -4.05
CA PRO A 832 24.44 -12.57 -3.13
C PRO A 832 25.57 -12.04 -2.23
N ASN A 833 26.12 -10.86 -2.51
CA ASN A 833 27.19 -10.24 -1.73
C ASN A 833 26.68 -9.21 -0.71
N VAL A 834 25.37 -9.13 -0.51
CA VAL A 834 24.76 -8.21 0.45
C VAL A 834 24.17 -9.03 1.58
N GLU A 835 24.50 -8.65 2.80
CA GLU A 835 23.93 -9.24 4.01
C GLU A 835 22.42 -9.02 4.06
N LYS A 836 21.66 -10.00 4.54
CA LYS A 836 20.20 -9.88 4.64
C LYS A 836 19.58 -11.00 5.46
N TYR A 837 18.29 -10.86 5.70
CA TYR A 837 17.47 -11.85 6.37
C TYR A 837 16.53 -12.53 5.38
N TYR A 838 16.29 -13.82 5.61
CA TYR A 838 15.28 -14.60 4.94
C TYR A 838 14.38 -15.26 5.96
N SER A 839 13.08 -15.28 5.69
CA SER A 839 12.11 -16.01 6.51
C SER A 839 11.23 -16.90 5.65
N VAL A 840 10.95 -18.11 6.16
CA VAL A 840 10.05 -19.08 5.52
C VAL A 840 8.85 -19.32 6.42
N PHE A 841 7.66 -19.22 5.84
CA PHE A 841 6.37 -19.45 6.50
C PHE A 841 5.67 -20.63 5.82
N ALA A 842 5.18 -21.62 6.56
CA ALA A 842 4.23 -22.59 6.02
C ALA A 842 2.83 -21.96 5.98
N TYR A 843 2.00 -22.31 4.99
CA TYR A 843 0.63 -21.81 4.92
C TYR A 843 -0.38 -22.85 4.44
N ASP A 844 -1.61 -22.73 4.94
CA ASP A 844 -2.74 -23.58 4.59
C ASP A 844 -3.66 -22.94 3.53
N ASP A 845 -4.86 -23.48 3.34
CA ASP A 845 -5.84 -23.04 2.38
C ASP A 845 -6.67 -21.82 2.85
N VAL A 846 -6.44 -21.29 4.05
CA VAL A 846 -7.20 -20.18 4.63
C VAL A 846 -6.59 -18.80 4.37
N PRO A 847 -5.37 -18.69 3.83
CA PRO A 847 -4.01 -18.96 4.33
C PRO A 847 -3.66 -18.40 5.74
N ASN A 848 -3.66 -19.27 6.74
CA ASN A 848 -2.97 -19.04 8.01
C ASN A 848 -1.47 -19.30 7.81
N TYR A 849 -0.62 -18.32 8.13
CA TYR A 849 0.83 -18.48 8.05
C TYR A 849 1.38 -18.94 9.39
N SER A 850 2.32 -19.88 9.39
CA SER A 850 3.06 -20.30 10.57
C SER A 850 3.89 -19.15 11.16
N ALA A 851 4.44 -19.35 12.36
CA ALA A 851 5.60 -18.57 12.78
C ALA A 851 6.72 -18.66 11.72
N PRO A 852 7.50 -17.58 11.51
CA PRO A 852 8.63 -17.62 10.59
C PRO A 852 9.73 -18.55 11.10
N VAL A 853 10.46 -19.17 10.18
CA VAL A 853 11.83 -19.62 10.45
C VAL A 853 12.78 -18.71 9.70
N SER A 854 13.67 -18.06 10.45
CA SER A 854 14.45 -16.93 9.99
C SER A 854 15.95 -17.24 10.00
N VAL A 855 16.67 -16.72 9.02
CA VAL A 855 18.13 -16.85 8.92
C VAL A 855 18.75 -15.55 8.44
N TYR A 856 19.85 -15.17 9.08
CA TYR A 856 20.73 -14.11 8.61
C TYR A 856 21.79 -14.71 7.69
N TYR A 857 21.95 -14.10 6.52
CA TYR A 857 22.92 -14.51 5.51
C TYR A 857 23.92 -13.37 5.29
N SER A 858 25.21 -13.69 5.32
CA SER A 858 26.31 -12.91 4.77
C SER A 858 27.15 -13.77 3.81
N SER A 859 28.06 -13.16 3.05
CA SER A 859 28.97 -13.91 2.18
C SER A 859 30.01 -14.74 2.95
N GLU A 860 30.17 -14.48 4.24
CA GLU A 860 31.17 -15.13 5.11
C GLU A 860 30.52 -16.10 6.11
N GLU A 861 29.29 -15.82 6.55
CA GLU A 861 28.61 -16.54 7.63
C GLU A 861 27.10 -16.66 7.38
N VAL A 862 26.50 -17.73 7.88
CA VAL A 862 25.05 -17.93 7.92
C VAL A 862 24.66 -18.21 9.37
N ILE A 863 23.89 -17.30 9.96
CA ILE A 863 23.55 -17.33 11.39
C ILE A 863 22.03 -17.55 11.52
N PRO A 864 21.58 -18.66 12.13
CA PRO A 864 20.17 -18.82 12.49
C PRO A 864 19.75 -17.70 13.44
N VAL A 865 18.58 -17.09 13.19
CA VAL A 865 18.04 -16.09 14.11
C VAL A 865 17.22 -16.84 15.16
N GLU A 866 17.71 -16.88 16.40
CA GLU A 866 16.91 -17.34 17.53
C GLU A 866 15.89 -16.24 17.87
N GLU A 867 14.65 -16.42 17.40
CA GLU A 867 13.54 -15.61 17.89
C GLU A 867 13.26 -16.08 19.32
N GLU A 868 13.54 -15.24 20.33
CA GLU A 868 13.14 -15.54 21.71
C GLU A 868 11.66 -15.95 21.71
N LYS A 869 11.38 -17.12 22.29
CA LYS A 869 10.00 -17.60 22.44
C LYS A 869 9.23 -16.55 23.22
N TYR A 870 8.37 -15.80 22.54
CA TYR A 870 7.35 -14.99 23.20
C TYR A 870 6.38 -15.94 23.87
N GLU A 871 6.59 -16.19 25.16
CA GLU A 871 5.48 -16.54 26.04
C GLU A 871 4.47 -15.40 25.93
N LYS A 872 3.22 -15.73 25.58
CA LYS A 872 2.11 -14.83 25.90
C LYS A 872 2.29 -14.53 27.39
N GLN A 873 2.45 -13.26 27.76
CA GLN A 873 2.09 -12.88 29.12
C GLN A 873 0.66 -13.35 29.30
N GLU A 874 0.48 -14.41 30.07
CA GLU A 874 -0.80 -14.72 30.67
C GLU A 874 -1.20 -13.44 31.42
N GLU A 875 -2.43 -12.98 31.19
CA GLU A 875 -3.02 -11.97 32.05
C GLU A 875 -2.93 -12.54 33.48
N GLU A 876 -2.06 -11.97 34.31
CA GLU A 876 -2.11 -12.21 35.74
C GLU A 876 -3.47 -11.67 36.19
N ASP A 877 -4.37 -12.60 36.52
CA ASP A 877 -5.59 -12.33 37.29
C ASP A 877 -5.16 -11.65 38.61
N ASP A 878 -5.16 -10.32 38.62
CA ASP A 878 -5.06 -9.49 39.82
C ASP A 878 -6.35 -9.64 40.63
N ASP A 879 -6.46 -10.74 41.36
CA ASP A 879 -7.44 -10.94 42.44
C ASP A 879 -6.73 -11.53 43.68
N GLU A 880 -5.98 -10.69 44.40
CA GLU A 880 -5.76 -10.88 45.83
C GLU A 880 -6.08 -9.61 46.64
N PRO A 881 -6.83 -9.72 47.74
CA PRO A 881 -7.31 -8.58 48.50
C PRO A 881 -6.21 -8.03 49.43
N LEU A 882 -6.07 -6.70 49.44
CA LEU A 882 -5.27 -5.96 50.41
C LEU A 882 -5.73 -6.24 51.85
N ILE A 883 -4.84 -6.85 52.65
CA ILE A 883 -4.87 -6.81 54.12
C ILE A 883 -3.71 -5.93 54.57
N ASP A 884 -4.00 -4.67 54.87
CA ASP A 884 -3.82 -4.04 56.20
C ASP A 884 -4.50 -2.65 56.24
#